data_AF-A0A9D4KU70-F1
#
_entry.id   AF-A0A9D4KU70-F1
#
_cell.length_a   1.000
_cell.length_b   1.000
_cell.length_c   1.000
_cell.angle_alpha   90.00
_cell.angle_beta   90.00
_cell.angle_gamma   90.00
#
_symmetry.space_group_name_H-M   'P 1'
#
loop_
_entity.id
_entity.type
_entity.pdbx_description
1 polymer ?
#
loop_
_entity_poly.entity_id
_entity_poly.type
_entity_poly.pdbx_seq_one_letter_code
_entity_poly.pdbx_strand_id
1 'polypeptide(L)'
;MKVENLFADIKDGVVLLSLLEVLSGEKLAMERGKLKRVHYFSNLSTALKFLENKRIKLVNINVSDIADGKSSIVLGLIWIIILFFQIKEVMVPQETEGTEQLPITALDKIRVNAKKALLSWTENAITKRYGIEVKDFGRSLRDGLAFNAIIHTIRPDLVDMDQVRKQSARVNIESAFSIAEDHLGIARLLDPGDVDVAKPDEKSVMTYVAQFLKTYPEAGEDQSLRKKSQNFAEQELADYKELLTWYQTEAEEVLTIVEPVEDMHQEYMDYLAFKAEVDRRGHIYYKLDEKVRTGKSVKFTSETFKPLEESWKKVVRQTRVWLWKLGASLPGKLGKFGDWVNQAEEILELEEEFLESPNEMAMQLGKILQDHRTFFEEMEPQKIFFQQVPRAGKYEGTQIPAPLMDNLHQRLTRVCTMAPQRERRLEYEEIQYQLLAFLVTSENKLKIWTVKYGHQPKVEALLADYKNFVHSGNLFKNYDQTYETCKRNADAYTKNNDNKKETEKMNAYFDEVNGRWKKVSVEIKSVQFMLEEVIDCWRKYNASVDVLTVWLNDDERVMSRSADEQQQFFADLAKIKEKHKIVNESGNFLIETTEEPVATEIKTTLLMVNRRFQELVESLQHFKKEEVVGKARKDNNDGLLKLTHWLKGAEELMAREVACKHAVLRDYLNDLETFSAQIPAIENDSKTTTETAQSLVKECSQDVVNEMLQSLNIQKEVFVRLRKEIPEKIKHVKAVLPDIESLENGLMDLDAWLSRGEALLQSHTLDGTREETEQRIEKHKVVFSEITYQKSLLDCKNAVYQRVEQMKPKLKNINLYVLDGRVEELNNCFQQMNLVVPIKLEFVVQEEKFLGLVEKAEIAIYQLQQKLQSRENVEETMQKQVMIYQGDFQKTGVKCLDEMDFLSRTLLQHDPRDNTLHNQYGKHRARWDRLKEGTDTTLQLSLQQLPETWKEYHIKLGEFSNCVQTLEEMQRQLQRGYLTSEENKDMQTKFQRALKHIDKFSQDSKWLQSNLEELMADSDNTNKTNERNRLGDMVTRFNNLLPNMETTSNQSAVVSKACDFRDGVKSMIDDLLKQAMDQDNQLFIDGLDEA
;
A
#
# COMPACT_ATOMS: atom_id res chain seq x y z
N MET A 1 -8.24 -121.06 3.17
CA MET A 1 -9.10 -121.79 4.14
C MET A 1 -10.41 -121.06 4.25
N LYS A 2 -11.52 -121.76 4.50
CA LYS A 2 -12.82 -121.15 4.85
C LYS A 2 -13.13 -121.56 6.30
N VAL A 3 -13.68 -120.64 7.07
CA VAL A 3 -14.16 -120.89 8.44
C VAL A 3 -15.67 -121.09 8.36
N GLU A 4 -16.18 -122.16 8.95
CA GLU A 4 -17.63 -122.46 9.02
C GLU A 4 -18.14 -122.34 10.45
N ASN A 5 -17.33 -122.67 11.45
CA ASN A 5 -17.63 -122.44 12.85
C ASN A 5 -16.38 -121.97 13.60
N LEU A 6 -16.29 -120.66 13.84
CA LEU A 6 -15.17 -120.02 14.51
C LEU A 6 -14.75 -120.71 15.83
N PHE A 7 -15.69 -121.24 16.60
CA PHE A 7 -15.40 -121.87 17.90
C PHE A 7 -14.85 -123.29 17.78
N ALA A 8 -15.08 -123.97 16.66
CA ALA A 8 -14.50 -125.27 16.36
C ALA A 8 -13.18 -125.12 15.59
N ASP A 9 -13.17 -124.28 14.55
CA ASP A 9 -12.10 -124.19 13.56
C ASP A 9 -10.83 -123.49 14.12
N ILE A 10 -10.97 -122.67 15.17
CA ILE A 10 -9.81 -122.01 15.81
C ILE A 10 -9.05 -122.93 16.79
N LYS A 11 -9.64 -124.07 17.19
CA LYS A 11 -9.14 -124.90 18.31
C LYS A 11 -7.75 -125.48 18.09
N ASP A 12 -7.35 -125.69 16.83
CA ASP A 12 -6.05 -126.25 16.47
C ASP A 12 -4.94 -125.21 16.28
N GLY A 13 -5.29 -123.93 16.40
CA GLY A 13 -4.41 -122.78 16.21
C GLY A 13 -3.95 -122.53 14.77
N VAL A 14 -4.27 -123.39 13.80
CA VAL A 14 -3.82 -123.26 12.41
C VAL A 14 -4.49 -122.06 11.76
N VAL A 15 -5.82 -121.95 11.88
CA VAL A 15 -6.60 -120.82 11.36
C VAL A 15 -6.14 -119.50 11.97
N LEU A 16 -5.86 -119.49 13.29
CA LEU A 16 -5.39 -118.31 14.00
C LEU A 16 -3.99 -117.88 13.53
N LEU A 17 -3.05 -118.82 13.41
CA LEU A 17 -1.72 -118.53 12.90
C LEU A 17 -1.77 -118.02 11.45
N SER A 18 -2.53 -118.66 10.56
CA SER A 18 -2.67 -118.19 9.17
C SER A 18 -3.30 -116.80 9.06
N LEU A 19 -4.26 -116.46 9.94
CA LEU A 19 -4.82 -115.10 10.01
C LEU A 19 -3.73 -114.08 10.41
N LEU A 20 -2.90 -114.41 11.39
CA LEU A 20 -1.82 -113.53 11.86
C LEU A 20 -0.68 -113.40 10.84
N GLU A 21 -0.36 -114.47 10.10
CA GLU A 21 0.57 -114.40 8.96
C GLU A 21 0.07 -113.42 7.90
N VAL A 22 -1.21 -113.52 7.50
CA VAL A 22 -1.80 -112.64 6.47
C VAL A 22 -1.94 -111.20 6.94
N LEU A 23 -2.32 -110.96 8.20
CA LEU A 23 -2.49 -109.60 8.74
C LEU A 23 -1.16 -108.88 9.02
N SER A 24 -0.06 -109.61 9.23
CA SER A 24 1.25 -109.00 9.54
C SER A 24 2.28 -109.06 8.42
N GLY A 25 2.08 -109.92 7.41
CA GLY A 25 3.07 -110.23 6.38
C GLY A 25 4.22 -111.12 6.84
N GLU A 26 4.30 -111.47 8.12
CA GLU A 26 5.36 -112.32 8.69
C GLU A 26 4.97 -113.80 8.65
N LYS A 27 5.92 -114.68 8.28
CA LYS A 27 5.71 -116.14 8.33
C LYS A 27 5.86 -116.65 9.76
N LEU A 28 4.91 -117.46 10.22
CA LEU A 28 4.86 -117.99 11.57
C LEU A 28 5.04 -119.51 11.60
N ALA A 29 5.75 -120.02 12.61
CA ALA A 29 5.95 -121.46 12.77
C ALA A 29 4.62 -122.16 13.08
N MET A 30 4.23 -123.12 12.25
CA MET A 30 2.90 -123.74 12.26
C MET A 30 2.98 -125.24 12.01
N GLU A 31 2.52 -126.03 12.97
CA GLU A 31 2.37 -127.48 12.84
C GLU A 31 1.13 -127.82 11.97
N ARG A 32 1.29 -128.71 10.98
CA ARG A 32 0.27 -129.07 9.99
C ARG A 32 0.13 -130.59 9.87
N GLY A 33 -1.06 -131.08 9.47
CA GLY A 33 -1.32 -132.51 9.21
C GLY A 33 -2.38 -133.11 10.13
N LYS A 34 -2.23 -134.39 10.55
CA LYS A 34 -3.11 -135.02 11.55
C LYS A 34 -2.77 -134.51 12.97
N LEU A 35 -3.28 -133.34 13.30
CA LEU A 35 -3.01 -132.66 14.55
C LEU A 35 -3.69 -133.33 15.75
N LYS A 36 -2.95 -133.44 16.87
CA LYS A 36 -3.45 -133.88 18.17
C LYS A 36 -3.52 -132.67 19.12
N ARG A 37 -4.23 -132.79 20.24
CA ARG A 37 -4.44 -131.69 21.19
C ARG A 37 -3.15 -131.06 21.76
N VAL A 38 -2.02 -131.78 21.77
CA VAL A 38 -0.70 -131.18 22.09
C VAL A 38 -0.20 -130.22 21.00
N HIS A 39 -0.40 -130.53 19.72
CA HIS A 39 -0.06 -129.66 18.59
C HIS A 39 -0.97 -128.42 18.56
N TYR A 40 -2.24 -128.57 18.96
CA TYR A 40 -3.17 -127.45 19.11
C TYR A 40 -2.61 -126.42 20.10
N PHE A 41 -2.15 -126.90 21.27
CA PHE A 41 -1.53 -126.05 22.29
C PHE A 41 -0.23 -125.42 21.79
N SER A 42 0.57 -126.12 20.99
CA SER A 42 1.80 -125.59 20.37
C SER A 42 1.48 -124.41 19.43
N ASN A 43 0.63 -124.64 18.43
CA ASN A 43 0.20 -123.61 17.47
C ASN A 43 -0.43 -122.39 18.15
N LEU A 44 -1.37 -122.61 19.08
CA LEU A 44 -2.00 -121.54 19.84
C LEU A 44 -1.00 -120.78 20.72
N SER A 45 -0.03 -121.46 21.36
CA SER A 45 1.03 -120.80 22.12
C SER A 45 1.89 -119.90 21.24
N THR A 46 2.22 -120.34 20.02
CA THR A 46 2.95 -119.53 19.04
C THR A 46 2.15 -118.29 18.64
N ALA A 47 0.84 -118.44 18.38
CA ALA A 47 -0.04 -117.32 18.04
C ALA A 47 -0.16 -116.28 19.17
N LEU A 48 -0.34 -116.72 20.43
CA LEU A 48 -0.43 -115.80 21.56
C LEU A 48 0.92 -115.10 21.83
N LYS A 49 2.04 -115.83 21.78
CA LYS A 49 3.39 -115.24 21.90
C LYS A 49 3.68 -114.20 20.81
N PHE A 50 3.22 -114.42 19.58
CA PHE A 50 3.35 -113.45 18.50
C PHE A 50 2.62 -112.14 18.82
N LEU A 51 1.38 -112.22 19.32
CA LEU A 51 0.61 -111.05 19.75
C LEU A 51 1.30 -110.32 20.92
N GLU A 52 1.81 -111.06 21.91
CA GLU A 52 2.57 -110.50 23.03
C GLU A 52 3.87 -109.80 22.56
N ASN A 53 4.59 -110.38 21.60
CA ASN A 53 5.78 -109.76 20.98
C ASN A 53 5.43 -108.45 20.23
N LYS A 54 4.26 -108.38 19.58
CA LYS A 54 3.69 -107.15 19.01
C LYS A 54 3.17 -106.17 20.08
N ARG A 55 3.50 -106.39 21.36
CA ARG A 55 3.13 -105.61 22.56
C ARG A 55 1.63 -105.59 22.86
N ILE A 56 0.89 -106.62 22.45
CA ILE A 56 -0.55 -106.76 22.71
C ILE A 56 -0.75 -107.54 24.01
N LYS A 57 -1.42 -106.94 25.00
CA LYS A 57 -1.69 -107.60 26.29
C LYS A 57 -2.95 -108.47 26.21
N LEU A 58 -2.77 -109.77 26.45
CA LEU A 58 -3.81 -110.79 26.46
C LEU A 58 -4.31 -111.02 27.89
N VAL A 59 -5.34 -110.28 28.32
CA VAL A 59 -5.91 -110.43 29.67
C VAL A 59 -6.99 -111.51 29.67
N ASN A 60 -6.84 -112.52 30.53
CA ASN A 60 -7.76 -113.67 30.69
C ASN A 60 -7.99 -114.49 29.40
N ILE A 61 -6.96 -114.61 28.55
CA ILE A 61 -7.00 -115.45 27.34
C ILE A 61 -5.87 -116.48 27.46
N ASN A 62 -6.22 -117.75 27.71
CA ASN A 62 -5.25 -118.84 27.80
C ASN A 62 -5.38 -119.79 26.59
N VAL A 63 -4.26 -120.45 26.26
CA VAL A 63 -4.15 -121.48 25.22
C VAL A 63 -5.21 -122.59 25.39
N SER A 64 -5.43 -123.06 26.62
CA SER A 64 -6.41 -124.10 26.94
C SER A 64 -7.84 -123.68 26.62
N ASP A 65 -8.20 -122.44 26.91
CA ASP A 65 -9.55 -121.92 26.72
C ASP A 65 -9.92 -121.77 25.24
N ILE A 66 -8.93 -121.45 24.40
CA ILE A 66 -9.08 -121.39 22.94
C ILE A 66 -9.11 -122.81 22.34
N ALA A 67 -8.28 -123.74 22.83
CA ALA A 67 -8.30 -125.14 22.41
C ALA A 67 -9.62 -125.86 22.78
N ASP A 68 -10.34 -125.37 23.79
CA ASP A 68 -11.71 -125.79 24.14
C ASP A 68 -12.80 -125.04 23.35
N GLY A 69 -12.47 -123.93 22.68
CA GLY A 69 -13.39 -123.12 21.89
C GLY A 69 -14.38 -122.33 22.74
N LYS A 70 -13.98 -121.89 23.94
CA LYS A 70 -14.86 -121.10 24.82
C LYS A 70 -15.23 -119.78 24.14
N SER A 71 -16.50 -119.64 23.74
CA SER A 71 -16.94 -118.59 22.82
C SER A 71 -16.60 -117.18 23.25
N SER A 72 -16.74 -116.85 24.55
CA SER A 72 -16.39 -115.52 25.08
C SER A 72 -14.90 -115.19 24.98
N ILE A 73 -14.02 -116.18 25.12
CA ILE A 73 -12.57 -116.01 25.06
C ILE A 73 -12.10 -115.96 23.60
N VAL A 74 -12.68 -116.80 22.72
CA VAL A 74 -12.43 -116.77 21.28
C VAL A 74 -12.86 -115.42 20.67
N LEU A 75 -14.08 -114.94 20.95
CA LEU A 75 -14.52 -113.61 20.49
C LEU A 75 -13.68 -112.48 21.09
N GLY A 76 -13.27 -112.60 22.36
CA GLY A 76 -12.37 -111.65 23.01
C GLY A 76 -11.02 -111.53 22.30
N LEU A 77 -10.44 -112.66 21.88
CA LEU A 77 -9.18 -112.72 21.13
C LEU A 77 -9.32 -112.13 19.72
N ILE A 78 -10.35 -112.55 18.95
CA ILE A 78 -10.58 -112.03 17.61
C ILE A 78 -10.83 -110.51 17.63
N TRP A 79 -11.58 -110.00 18.61
CA TRP A 79 -11.75 -108.56 18.80
C TRP A 79 -10.43 -107.81 19.06
N ILE A 80 -9.52 -108.38 19.86
CA ILE A 80 -8.20 -107.78 20.09
C ILE A 80 -7.38 -107.70 18.80
N ILE A 81 -7.46 -108.73 17.95
CA ILE A 81 -6.77 -108.77 16.66
C ILE A 81 -7.34 -107.72 15.70
N ILE A 82 -8.67 -107.63 15.57
CA ILE A 82 -9.37 -106.61 14.78
C ILE A 82 -9.00 -105.19 15.26
N LEU A 83 -9.09 -104.95 16.57
CA LEU A 83 -8.78 -103.66 17.16
C LEU A 83 -7.34 -103.21 16.87
N PHE A 84 -6.38 -104.14 16.78
CA PHE A 84 -4.98 -103.81 16.52
C PHE A 84 -4.67 -103.67 15.02
N PHE A 85 -4.97 -104.69 14.20
CA PHE A 85 -4.55 -104.78 12.79
C PHE A 85 -5.54 -104.13 11.79
N GLN A 86 -6.78 -103.83 12.21
CA GLN A 86 -7.76 -103.18 11.32
C GLN A 86 -8.11 -101.76 11.77
N ILE A 87 -8.21 -101.52 13.10
CA ILE A 87 -8.59 -100.19 13.61
C ILE A 87 -7.34 -99.37 13.97
N LYS A 88 -6.51 -99.82 14.92
CA LYS A 88 -5.39 -99.02 15.45
C LYS A 88 -4.36 -98.64 14.38
N GLU A 89 -3.97 -99.57 13.51
CA GLU A 89 -2.98 -99.33 12.45
C GLU A 89 -3.42 -98.26 11.44
N VAL A 90 -4.73 -98.17 11.15
CA VAL A 90 -5.31 -97.14 10.28
C VAL A 90 -5.39 -95.77 10.98
N MET A 91 -5.55 -95.74 12.31
CA MET A 91 -5.75 -94.51 13.08
C MET A 91 -4.46 -93.83 13.58
N VAL A 92 -3.31 -94.53 13.54
CA VAL A 92 -2.02 -93.98 14.01
C VAL A 92 -0.89 -94.42 13.05
N PRO A 93 -0.59 -93.62 12.01
CA PRO A 93 0.64 -93.77 11.22
C PRO A 93 1.89 -93.63 12.10
N GLN A 94 3.00 -94.24 11.68
CA GLN A 94 4.22 -94.36 12.48
C GLN A 94 4.99 -93.03 12.65
N GLU A 95 4.58 -92.19 13.61
CA GLU A 95 5.44 -91.14 14.17
C GLU A 95 5.37 -91.11 15.70
N THR A 96 6.24 -91.90 16.35
CA THR A 96 6.92 -91.63 17.64
C THR A 96 7.61 -92.91 18.16
N GLU A 97 8.84 -93.16 17.71
CA GLU A 97 9.74 -94.03 18.47
C GLU A 97 10.25 -93.26 19.71
N GLY A 98 9.53 -93.41 20.83
CA GLY A 98 9.75 -92.60 22.03
C GLY A 98 9.30 -93.28 23.31
N THR A 99 10.07 -94.28 23.74
CA THR A 99 10.30 -94.72 25.13
C THR A 99 9.13 -95.24 26.02
N GLU A 100 9.52 -96.18 26.89
CA GLU A 100 8.84 -96.64 28.13
C GLU A 100 7.67 -97.66 28.08
N GLN A 101 7.68 -98.52 29.12
CA GLN A 101 6.78 -99.64 29.31
C GLN A 101 5.47 -99.19 29.97
N LEU A 102 4.34 -99.27 29.25
CA LEU A 102 3.08 -98.77 29.76
C LEU A 102 2.27 -99.83 30.57
N PRO A 103 1.61 -99.46 31.70
CA PRO A 103 0.84 -100.39 32.55
C PRO A 103 -0.43 -100.98 31.90
N ILE A 104 -1.20 -101.78 32.66
CA ILE A 104 -2.41 -102.48 32.18
C ILE A 104 -3.50 -101.49 31.72
N THR A 105 -3.52 -100.27 32.26
CA THR A 105 -4.38 -99.14 31.83
C THR A 105 -4.18 -98.70 30.37
N ALA A 106 -3.10 -99.13 29.71
CA ALA A 106 -2.80 -98.74 28.33
C ALA A 106 -3.84 -99.28 27.33
N LEU A 107 -4.41 -100.47 27.56
CA LEU A 107 -5.32 -101.07 26.57
C LEU A 107 -6.69 -100.40 26.58
N ASP A 108 -7.17 -99.93 27.73
CA ASP A 108 -8.37 -99.10 27.80
C ASP A 108 -8.10 -97.66 27.32
N LYS A 109 -6.90 -97.09 27.55
CA LYS A 109 -6.50 -95.82 26.88
C LYS A 109 -6.43 -95.97 25.35
N ILE A 110 -5.90 -97.08 24.83
CA ILE A 110 -5.85 -97.35 23.38
C ILE A 110 -7.26 -97.58 22.81
N ARG A 111 -8.14 -98.31 23.52
CA ARG A 111 -9.56 -98.47 23.14
C ARG A 111 -10.31 -97.14 23.14
N VAL A 112 -10.14 -96.34 24.18
CA VAL A 112 -10.76 -95.00 24.29
C VAL A 112 -10.21 -94.08 23.19
N ASN A 113 -8.91 -94.10 22.91
CA ASN A 113 -8.33 -93.29 21.84
C ASN A 113 -8.80 -93.75 20.45
N ALA A 114 -8.79 -95.05 20.14
CA ALA A 114 -9.27 -95.56 18.85
C ALA A 114 -10.78 -95.32 18.66
N LYS A 115 -11.60 -95.56 19.69
CA LYS A 115 -13.04 -95.23 19.65
C LYS A 115 -13.27 -93.73 19.47
N LYS A 116 -12.55 -92.88 20.21
CA LYS A 116 -12.68 -91.42 20.14
C LYS A 116 -12.19 -90.87 18.80
N ALA A 117 -11.12 -91.41 18.23
CA ALA A 117 -10.62 -91.02 16.93
C ALA A 117 -11.57 -91.44 15.80
N LEU A 118 -12.10 -92.67 15.85
CA LEU A 118 -13.10 -93.13 14.87
C LEU A 118 -14.42 -92.35 14.99
N LEU A 119 -14.85 -92.00 16.21
CA LEU A 119 -15.97 -91.08 16.44
C LEU A 119 -15.67 -89.72 15.83
N SER A 120 -14.51 -89.12 16.12
CA SER A 120 -14.14 -87.80 15.57
C SER A 120 -14.05 -87.78 14.05
N TRP A 121 -13.55 -88.85 13.41
CA TRP A 121 -13.57 -89.00 11.96
C TRP A 121 -14.99 -89.08 11.41
N THR A 122 -15.85 -89.88 12.06
CA THR A 122 -17.27 -90.01 11.70
C THR A 122 -17.99 -88.67 11.85
N GLU A 123 -17.78 -87.98 12.98
CA GLU A 123 -18.34 -86.67 13.27
C GLU A 123 -17.90 -85.62 12.24
N ASN A 124 -16.62 -85.59 11.86
CA ASN A 124 -16.11 -84.70 10.81
C ASN A 124 -16.76 -85.00 9.44
N ALA A 125 -16.92 -86.29 9.10
CA ALA A 125 -17.47 -86.73 7.83
C ALA A 125 -18.95 -86.33 7.63
N ILE A 126 -19.74 -86.28 8.71
CA ILE A 126 -21.20 -86.13 8.60
C ILE A 126 -21.83 -84.99 9.40
N THR A 127 -21.33 -84.62 10.58
CA THR A 127 -22.01 -83.68 11.50
C THR A 127 -22.14 -82.30 10.88
N LYS A 128 -21.03 -81.78 10.33
CA LYS A 128 -20.94 -80.43 9.74
C LYS A 128 -21.78 -80.28 8.46
N ARG A 129 -22.05 -81.39 7.76
CA ARG A 129 -22.77 -81.39 6.46
C ARG A 129 -24.26 -81.73 6.59
N TYR A 130 -24.66 -82.60 7.52
CA TYR A 130 -26.05 -83.07 7.64
C TYR A 130 -26.69 -82.85 9.02
N GLY A 131 -25.96 -82.29 9.99
CA GLY A 131 -26.47 -82.05 11.35
C GLY A 131 -26.75 -83.33 12.17
N ILE A 132 -26.13 -84.45 11.80
CA ILE A 132 -26.30 -85.76 12.49
C ILE A 132 -25.19 -85.88 13.55
N GLU A 133 -25.55 -85.91 14.82
CA GLU A 133 -24.61 -86.08 15.94
C GLU A 133 -24.36 -87.56 16.23
N VAL A 134 -23.09 -88.02 16.18
CA VAL A 134 -22.71 -89.41 16.49
C VAL A 134 -21.90 -89.49 17.77
N LYS A 135 -22.55 -89.83 18.88
CA LYS A 135 -21.95 -89.84 20.23
C LYS A 135 -21.44 -91.22 20.67
N ASP A 136 -21.89 -92.27 20.00
CA ASP A 136 -21.51 -93.66 20.26
C ASP A 136 -21.58 -94.50 18.98
N PHE A 137 -21.06 -95.73 19.02
CA PHE A 137 -21.18 -96.70 17.93
C PHE A 137 -22.35 -97.68 18.16
N GLY A 138 -23.38 -97.26 18.88
CA GLY A 138 -24.53 -98.08 19.21
C GLY A 138 -25.81 -97.42 18.76
N ARG A 139 -26.40 -96.59 19.63
CA ARG A 139 -27.68 -95.95 19.37
C ARG A 139 -27.58 -94.86 18.31
N SER A 140 -26.43 -94.19 18.17
CA SER A 140 -26.26 -93.08 17.21
C SER A 140 -26.22 -93.51 15.74
N LEU A 141 -26.05 -94.81 15.44
CA LEU A 141 -26.11 -95.34 14.07
C LEU A 141 -27.34 -96.25 13.83
N ARG A 142 -28.18 -96.45 14.87
CA ARG A 142 -29.32 -97.38 14.81
C ARG A 142 -30.36 -96.99 13.76
N ASP A 143 -30.55 -95.71 13.50
CA ASP A 143 -31.55 -95.21 12.52
C ASP A 143 -31.09 -95.34 11.06
N GLY A 144 -29.87 -95.82 10.82
CA GLY A 144 -29.25 -95.92 9.50
C GLY A 144 -28.86 -94.58 8.87
N LEU A 145 -29.19 -93.43 9.48
CA LEU A 145 -28.90 -92.12 8.90
C LEU A 145 -27.40 -91.86 8.81
N ALA A 146 -26.65 -92.25 9.85
CA ALA A 146 -25.20 -92.09 9.90
C ALA A 146 -24.47 -92.89 8.81
N PHE A 147 -24.85 -94.14 8.55
CA PHE A 147 -24.23 -94.95 7.49
C PHE A 147 -24.47 -94.35 6.10
N ASN A 148 -25.73 -93.99 5.79
CA ASN A 148 -26.07 -93.33 4.53
C ASN A 148 -25.36 -91.97 4.37
N ALA A 149 -25.20 -91.21 5.45
CA ALA A 149 -24.47 -89.94 5.44
C ALA A 149 -22.97 -90.11 5.18
N ILE A 150 -22.33 -91.16 5.71
CA ILE A 150 -20.92 -91.48 5.41
C ILE A 150 -20.78 -91.81 3.90
N ILE A 151 -21.67 -92.67 3.38
CA ILE A 151 -21.70 -93.05 1.96
C ILE A 151 -21.90 -91.82 1.07
N HIS A 152 -22.87 -90.94 1.38
CA HIS A 152 -23.13 -89.71 0.65
C HIS A 152 -21.97 -88.68 0.75
N THR A 153 -21.16 -88.71 1.82
CA THR A 153 -19.93 -87.91 1.90
C THR A 153 -18.83 -88.46 1.00
N ILE A 154 -18.69 -89.79 0.87
CA ILE A 154 -17.73 -90.45 -0.03
C ILE A 154 -18.14 -90.28 -1.50
N ARG A 155 -19.40 -90.59 -1.84
CA ARG A 155 -19.96 -90.48 -3.20
C ARG A 155 -21.42 -89.99 -3.14
N PRO A 156 -21.68 -88.68 -3.38
CA PRO A 156 -23.02 -88.10 -3.24
C PRO A 156 -24.09 -88.69 -4.18
N ASP A 157 -23.72 -89.13 -5.37
CA ASP A 157 -24.65 -89.66 -6.37
C ASP A 157 -25.31 -91.01 -5.99
N LEU A 158 -24.83 -91.70 -4.95
CA LEU A 158 -25.36 -93.01 -4.55
C LEU A 158 -26.55 -92.96 -3.59
N VAL A 159 -26.82 -91.83 -2.91
CA VAL A 159 -27.74 -91.79 -1.76
C VAL A 159 -28.55 -90.50 -1.74
N ASP A 160 -29.89 -90.58 -1.82
CA ASP A 160 -30.76 -89.43 -1.54
C ASP A 160 -31.01 -89.29 -0.03
N MET A 161 -30.30 -88.35 0.61
CA MET A 161 -30.43 -88.08 2.04
C MET A 161 -31.81 -87.52 2.45
N ASP A 162 -32.57 -86.90 1.53
CA ASP A 162 -33.93 -86.41 1.79
C ASP A 162 -34.99 -87.52 1.69
N GLN A 163 -34.68 -88.60 0.97
CA GLN A 163 -35.46 -89.84 0.98
C GLN A 163 -35.16 -90.67 2.24
N VAL A 164 -33.89 -90.88 2.56
CA VAL A 164 -33.41 -91.68 3.71
C VAL A 164 -33.98 -91.17 5.06
N ARG A 165 -34.11 -89.85 5.24
CA ARG A 165 -34.73 -89.25 6.45
C ARG A 165 -36.21 -89.60 6.65
N LYS A 166 -36.91 -90.09 5.63
CA LYS A 166 -38.35 -90.45 5.67
C LYS A 166 -38.59 -91.95 5.78
N GLN A 167 -37.54 -92.76 5.71
CA GLN A 167 -37.59 -94.22 5.72
C GLN A 167 -37.32 -94.79 7.13
N SER A 168 -37.74 -96.04 7.36
CA SER A 168 -37.51 -96.73 8.64
C SER A 168 -36.05 -97.16 8.80
N ALA A 169 -35.55 -97.16 10.04
CA ALA A 169 -34.21 -97.60 10.43
C ALA A 169 -33.71 -98.86 9.68
N ARG A 170 -34.50 -99.94 9.71
CA ARG A 170 -34.15 -101.21 9.03
C ARG A 170 -33.91 -101.07 7.52
N VAL A 171 -34.72 -100.26 6.83
CA VAL A 171 -34.57 -100.01 5.38
C VAL A 171 -33.35 -99.14 5.11
N ASN A 172 -33.09 -98.12 5.94
CA ASN A 172 -31.91 -97.28 5.84
C ASN A 172 -30.61 -98.08 5.99
N ILE A 173 -30.56 -98.99 6.97
CA ILE A 173 -29.37 -99.82 7.21
C ILE A 173 -29.17 -100.84 6.08
N GLU A 174 -30.22 -101.53 5.62
CA GLU A 174 -30.14 -102.46 4.48
C GLU A 174 -29.64 -101.74 3.22
N SER A 175 -30.24 -100.58 2.89
CA SER A 175 -29.82 -99.76 1.74
C SER A 175 -28.37 -99.31 1.84
N ALA A 176 -27.94 -98.84 3.01
CA ALA A 176 -26.55 -98.43 3.22
C ALA A 176 -25.57 -99.59 3.03
N PHE A 177 -25.88 -100.78 3.57
CA PHE A 177 -24.99 -101.92 3.51
C PHE A 177 -24.86 -102.48 2.09
N SER A 178 -25.97 -102.58 1.34
CA SER A 178 -25.93 -102.96 -0.09
C SER A 178 -25.16 -101.94 -0.93
N ILE A 179 -25.43 -100.65 -0.80
CA ILE A 179 -24.72 -99.60 -1.56
C ILE A 179 -23.21 -99.61 -1.25
N ALA A 180 -22.85 -99.81 0.01
CA ALA A 180 -21.46 -99.87 0.43
C ALA A 180 -20.72 -101.10 -0.15
N GLU A 181 -21.39 -102.25 -0.26
CA GLU A 181 -20.84 -103.46 -0.86
C GLU A 181 -20.74 -103.35 -2.38
N ASP A 182 -21.86 -103.05 -3.06
CA ASP A 182 -21.98 -103.05 -4.52
C ASP A 182 -21.22 -101.90 -5.21
N HIS A 183 -21.10 -100.73 -4.57
CA HIS A 183 -20.57 -99.51 -5.20
C HIS A 183 -19.32 -98.92 -4.54
N LEU A 184 -19.01 -99.29 -3.30
CA LEU A 184 -17.84 -98.82 -2.54
C LEU A 184 -16.88 -99.96 -2.12
N GLY A 185 -17.20 -101.22 -2.42
CA GLY A 185 -16.33 -102.37 -2.11
C GLY A 185 -16.12 -102.62 -0.59
N ILE A 186 -17.02 -102.12 0.25
CA ILE A 186 -17.00 -102.31 1.71
C ILE A 186 -17.78 -103.58 2.05
N ALA A 187 -17.08 -104.64 2.48
CA ALA A 187 -17.68 -105.95 2.70
C ALA A 187 -18.71 -105.92 3.83
N ARG A 188 -19.93 -106.41 3.56
CA ARG A 188 -21.06 -106.43 4.52
C ARG A 188 -20.77 -107.40 5.67
N LEU A 189 -20.45 -106.85 6.85
CA LEU A 189 -20.17 -107.65 8.07
C LEU A 189 -21.34 -107.79 9.03
N LEU A 190 -22.39 -106.98 8.86
CA LEU A 190 -23.50 -106.86 9.78
C LEU A 190 -24.82 -107.06 9.03
N ASP A 191 -25.78 -107.72 9.65
CA ASP A 191 -27.16 -107.67 9.20
C ASP A 191 -27.87 -106.47 9.85
N PRO A 192 -28.83 -105.82 9.16
CA PRO A 192 -29.67 -104.81 9.79
C PRO A 192 -30.46 -105.32 11.00
N GLY A 193 -30.57 -106.66 11.15
CA GLY A 193 -31.13 -107.32 12.34
C GLY A 193 -30.35 -107.04 13.62
N ASP A 194 -29.03 -106.95 13.53
CA ASP A 194 -28.14 -106.77 14.67
C ASP A 194 -27.92 -105.30 15.05
N VAL A 195 -28.34 -104.39 14.15
CA VAL A 195 -28.20 -102.94 14.29
C VAL A 195 -29.52 -102.26 14.66
N ASP A 196 -30.67 -102.70 14.14
CA ASP A 196 -31.98 -102.18 14.58
C ASP A 196 -32.49 -102.86 15.88
N VAL A 197 -31.70 -102.74 16.94
CA VAL A 197 -32.02 -103.25 18.29
C VAL A 197 -31.80 -102.17 19.35
N ALA A 198 -32.43 -102.29 20.52
CA ALA A 198 -32.40 -101.26 21.57
C ALA A 198 -30.99 -100.89 22.11
N LYS A 199 -30.01 -101.78 21.88
CA LYS A 199 -28.58 -101.57 22.18
C LYS A 199 -27.74 -102.43 21.20
N PRO A 200 -27.31 -101.88 20.05
CA PRO A 200 -26.44 -102.58 19.10
C PRO A 200 -25.08 -102.87 19.73
N ASP A 201 -24.37 -103.90 19.26
CA ASP A 201 -23.01 -104.16 19.73
C ASP A 201 -22.03 -103.15 19.10
N GLU A 202 -21.49 -102.28 19.95
CA GLU A 202 -20.59 -101.21 19.49
C GLU A 202 -19.31 -101.73 18.83
N LYS A 203 -18.83 -102.94 19.18
CA LYS A 203 -17.58 -103.47 18.59
C LYS A 203 -17.83 -103.89 17.15
N SER A 204 -18.93 -104.60 16.92
CA SER A 204 -19.38 -104.98 15.58
C SER A 204 -19.60 -103.76 14.68
N VAL A 205 -20.27 -102.73 15.19
CA VAL A 205 -20.47 -101.45 14.47
C VAL A 205 -19.14 -100.72 14.23
N MET A 206 -18.24 -100.65 15.23
CA MET A 206 -16.90 -100.07 15.07
C MET A 206 -16.09 -100.78 13.99
N THR A 207 -16.12 -102.12 13.92
CA THR A 207 -15.43 -102.90 12.89
C THR A 207 -15.94 -102.55 11.50
N TYR A 208 -17.26 -102.40 11.34
CA TYR A 208 -17.85 -102.06 10.05
C TYR A 208 -17.54 -100.60 9.64
N VAL A 209 -17.70 -99.62 10.54
CA VAL A 209 -17.35 -98.21 10.26
C VAL A 209 -15.85 -98.04 9.96
N ALA A 210 -14.98 -98.80 10.62
CA ALA A 210 -13.54 -98.75 10.37
C ALA A 210 -13.15 -99.20 8.94
N GLN A 211 -13.98 -99.97 8.22
CA GLN A 211 -13.73 -100.25 6.80
C GLN A 211 -13.87 -99.01 5.94
N PHE A 212 -14.87 -98.16 6.19
CA PHE A 212 -15.04 -96.90 5.46
C PHE A 212 -13.84 -95.97 5.68
N LEU A 213 -13.34 -95.87 6.92
CA LEU A 213 -12.10 -95.15 7.22
C LEU A 213 -10.89 -95.76 6.49
N LYS A 214 -10.78 -97.08 6.42
CA LYS A 214 -9.62 -97.75 5.80
C LYS A 214 -9.58 -97.59 4.28
N THR A 215 -10.73 -97.64 3.63
CA THR A 215 -10.85 -97.55 2.16
C THR A 215 -10.97 -96.11 1.67
N TYR A 216 -11.56 -95.21 2.48
CA TYR A 216 -11.85 -93.81 2.15
C TYR A 216 -11.50 -92.85 3.30
N PRO A 217 -10.23 -92.82 3.77
CA PRO A 217 -9.81 -92.00 4.92
C PRO A 217 -10.12 -90.51 4.77
N GLU A 218 -10.11 -90.00 3.53
CA GLU A 218 -10.38 -88.60 3.17
C GLU A 218 -11.80 -88.12 3.52
N ALA A 219 -12.76 -89.02 3.74
CA ALA A 219 -14.15 -88.64 3.99
C ALA A 219 -14.36 -87.90 5.32
N GLY A 220 -13.48 -88.08 6.31
CA GLY A 220 -13.53 -87.45 7.63
C GLY A 220 -12.46 -86.39 7.90
N GLU A 221 -11.77 -85.90 6.86
CA GLU A 221 -10.84 -84.78 6.98
C GLU A 221 -11.56 -83.42 6.89
N ASP A 222 -11.31 -82.50 7.82
CA ASP A 222 -11.87 -81.14 7.72
C ASP A 222 -11.23 -80.38 6.56
N GLN A 223 -12.05 -79.86 5.65
CA GLN A 223 -11.59 -79.15 4.44
C GLN A 223 -10.72 -77.92 4.73
N SER A 224 -10.76 -77.40 5.97
CA SER A 224 -9.87 -76.34 6.48
C SER A 224 -8.40 -76.80 6.59
N LEU A 225 -8.16 -78.06 6.97
CA LEU A 225 -6.82 -78.63 7.20
C LEU A 225 -6.15 -79.11 5.90
N ARG A 226 -6.95 -79.45 4.87
CA ARG A 226 -6.46 -79.74 3.50
C ARG A 226 -5.58 -78.61 2.92
N LYS A 227 -5.70 -77.37 3.40
CA LYS A 227 -4.86 -76.23 3.00
C LYS A 227 -3.51 -76.12 3.73
N LYS A 228 -3.20 -76.98 4.70
CA LYS A 228 -1.95 -76.94 5.49
C LYS A 228 -1.11 -78.22 5.48
N SER A 229 -1.65 -79.36 5.02
CA SER A 229 -0.93 -80.65 5.04
C SER A 229 -0.65 -81.28 3.67
N GLN A 230 -1.09 -80.67 2.57
CA GLN A 230 -0.31 -80.80 1.32
C GLN A 230 0.84 -79.80 1.37
N ASN A 231 2.06 -80.29 1.59
CA ASN A 231 3.25 -79.58 1.15
C ASN A 231 3.22 -79.56 -0.38
N PHE A 232 2.48 -78.60 -0.96
CA PHE A 232 2.46 -78.37 -2.41
C PHE A 232 3.88 -78.22 -2.96
N ALA A 233 4.79 -77.67 -2.15
CA ALA A 233 6.21 -77.55 -2.41
C ALA A 233 6.97 -78.90 -2.48
N GLU A 234 6.53 -79.95 -1.77
CA GLU A 234 7.16 -81.28 -1.86
C GLU A 234 6.57 -82.08 -3.02
N GLN A 235 5.26 -81.97 -3.27
CA GLN A 235 4.65 -82.55 -4.47
C GLN A 235 5.21 -81.91 -5.74
N GLU A 236 5.35 -80.58 -5.80
CA GLU A 236 5.99 -79.88 -6.92
C GLU A 236 7.43 -80.38 -7.14
N LEU A 237 8.18 -80.64 -6.06
CA LEU A 237 9.55 -81.15 -6.14
C LEU A 237 9.60 -82.64 -6.56
N ALA A 238 8.62 -83.44 -6.18
CA ALA A 238 8.47 -84.83 -6.62
C ALA A 238 8.10 -84.89 -8.11
N ASP A 239 7.03 -84.18 -8.52
CA ASP A 239 6.58 -84.04 -9.90
C ASP A 239 7.73 -83.57 -10.83
N TYR A 240 8.50 -82.55 -10.40
CA TYR A 240 9.68 -82.05 -11.13
C TYR A 240 10.77 -83.10 -11.28
N LYS A 241 11.10 -83.83 -10.20
CA LYS A 241 12.15 -84.86 -10.22
C LYS A 241 11.74 -86.08 -11.05
N GLU A 242 10.49 -86.50 -10.98
CA GLU A 242 9.95 -87.59 -11.78
C GLU A 242 10.07 -87.27 -13.27
N LEU A 243 9.60 -86.09 -13.69
CA LEU A 243 9.68 -85.64 -15.07
C LEU A 243 11.13 -85.50 -15.55
N LEU A 244 12.01 -84.87 -14.75
CA LEU A 244 13.42 -84.69 -15.14
C LEU A 244 14.16 -86.03 -15.26
N THR A 245 13.91 -86.96 -14.33
CA THR A 245 14.50 -88.31 -14.38
C THR A 245 14.01 -89.04 -15.63
N TRP A 246 12.71 -88.97 -15.92
CA TRP A 246 12.15 -89.58 -17.13
C TRP A 246 12.77 -89.04 -18.42
N TYR A 247 12.89 -87.71 -18.54
CA TYR A 247 13.47 -87.07 -19.73
C TYR A 247 14.92 -87.51 -19.97
N GLN A 248 15.69 -87.71 -18.90
CA GLN A 248 17.11 -88.04 -18.94
C GLN A 248 17.43 -89.54 -19.05
N THR A 249 16.42 -90.42 -18.99
CA THR A 249 16.60 -91.88 -19.11
C THR A 249 15.70 -92.46 -20.21
N GLU A 250 14.50 -92.91 -19.86
CA GLU A 250 13.56 -93.61 -20.74
C GLU A 250 13.23 -92.78 -22.01
N ALA A 251 13.06 -91.46 -21.89
CA ALA A 251 12.69 -90.64 -23.05
C ALA A 251 13.87 -90.45 -24.03
N GLU A 252 15.08 -90.21 -23.52
CA GLU A 252 16.26 -90.00 -24.36
C GLU A 252 16.71 -91.29 -25.05
N GLU A 253 16.60 -92.44 -24.38
CA GLU A 253 16.88 -93.76 -24.96
C GLU A 253 15.95 -94.09 -26.14
N VAL A 254 14.63 -93.89 -25.99
CA VAL A 254 13.67 -94.16 -27.07
C VAL A 254 13.83 -93.19 -28.24
N LEU A 255 14.13 -91.91 -27.97
CA LEU A 255 14.10 -90.83 -28.97
C LEU A 255 15.42 -90.61 -29.73
N THR A 256 16.49 -91.35 -29.39
CA THR A 256 17.80 -91.28 -30.08
C THR A 256 17.92 -92.17 -31.33
N ILE A 257 16.94 -93.03 -31.61
CA ILE A 257 17.00 -93.98 -32.73
C ILE A 257 16.71 -93.28 -34.07
N VAL A 258 17.74 -93.08 -34.90
CA VAL A 258 17.65 -92.47 -36.25
C VAL A 258 18.06 -93.50 -37.32
N GLU A 259 17.26 -94.55 -37.43
CA GLU A 259 17.37 -95.60 -38.46
C GLU A 259 16.22 -95.45 -39.47
N PRO A 260 16.34 -95.91 -40.74
CA PRO A 260 15.21 -95.90 -41.68
C PRO A 260 14.03 -96.76 -41.18
N VAL A 261 12.79 -96.44 -41.60
CA VAL A 261 11.60 -97.21 -41.20
C VAL A 261 11.60 -98.58 -41.90
N GLU A 262 11.91 -99.65 -41.16
CA GLU A 262 11.88 -101.03 -41.69
C GLU A 262 10.47 -101.66 -41.61
N ASP A 263 9.78 -101.51 -40.47
CA ASP A 263 8.38 -101.93 -40.28
C ASP A 263 7.51 -100.74 -39.85
N MET A 264 6.79 -100.16 -40.81
CA MET A 264 5.88 -99.03 -40.61
C MET A 264 4.73 -99.33 -39.63
N HIS A 265 4.29 -100.59 -39.49
CA HIS A 265 3.20 -100.91 -38.58
C HIS A 265 3.70 -100.99 -37.14
N GLN A 266 4.79 -101.74 -36.91
CA GLN A 266 5.37 -101.89 -35.58
C GLN A 266 5.89 -100.54 -35.05
N GLU A 267 6.67 -99.81 -35.84
CA GLU A 267 7.24 -98.52 -35.41
C GLU A 267 6.15 -97.47 -35.13
N TYR A 268 5.01 -97.51 -35.83
CA TYR A 268 3.87 -96.65 -35.52
C TYR A 268 3.13 -97.05 -34.22
N MET A 269 3.08 -98.34 -33.89
CA MET A 269 2.53 -98.82 -32.61
C MET A 269 3.43 -98.43 -31.43
N ASP A 270 4.74 -98.50 -31.61
CA ASP A 270 5.74 -98.06 -30.61
C ASP A 270 5.67 -96.54 -30.41
N TYR A 271 5.53 -95.78 -31.51
CA TYR A 271 5.22 -94.35 -31.45
C TYR A 271 3.93 -94.07 -30.66
N LEU A 272 2.84 -94.81 -30.89
CA LEU A 272 1.58 -94.60 -30.16
C LEU A 272 1.72 -94.90 -28.66
N ALA A 273 2.45 -95.94 -28.29
CA ALA A 273 2.72 -96.27 -26.89
C ALA A 273 3.54 -95.15 -26.22
N PHE A 274 4.61 -94.68 -26.86
CA PHE A 274 5.41 -93.56 -26.36
C PHE A 274 4.64 -92.24 -26.35
N LYS A 275 3.75 -92.00 -27.31
CA LYS A 275 2.91 -90.79 -27.35
C LYS A 275 1.90 -90.77 -26.19
N ALA A 276 1.32 -91.91 -25.83
CA ALA A 276 0.45 -92.01 -24.65
C ALA A 276 1.22 -91.79 -23.32
N GLU A 277 2.49 -92.19 -23.29
CA GLU A 277 3.42 -91.91 -22.18
C GLU A 277 3.72 -90.41 -22.05
N VAL A 278 4.10 -89.77 -23.17
CA VAL A 278 4.28 -88.31 -23.28
C VAL A 278 3.01 -87.58 -22.82
N ASP A 279 1.82 -87.97 -23.28
CA ASP A 279 0.58 -87.27 -22.92
C ASP A 279 0.24 -87.36 -21.43
N ARG A 280 0.43 -88.55 -20.82
CA ARG A 280 0.24 -88.72 -19.37
C ARG A 280 1.20 -87.86 -18.56
N ARG A 281 2.50 -87.86 -18.89
CA ARG A 281 3.51 -87.04 -18.19
C ARG A 281 3.34 -85.55 -18.51
N GLY A 282 2.81 -85.20 -19.68
CA GLY A 282 2.47 -83.83 -20.09
C GLY A 282 1.43 -83.15 -19.21
N HIS A 283 0.41 -83.89 -18.73
CA HIS A 283 -0.54 -83.36 -17.74
C HIS A 283 0.14 -82.89 -16.44
N ILE A 284 1.25 -83.54 -16.04
CA ILE A 284 2.04 -83.13 -14.88
C ILE A 284 2.87 -81.89 -15.23
N TYR A 285 3.55 -81.90 -16.38
CA TYR A 285 4.34 -80.77 -16.85
C TYR A 285 3.51 -79.48 -16.96
N TYR A 286 2.40 -79.48 -17.70
CA TYR A 286 1.59 -78.27 -17.93
C TYR A 286 1.01 -77.69 -16.63
N LYS A 287 0.70 -78.55 -15.65
CA LYS A 287 0.25 -78.16 -14.31
C LYS A 287 1.36 -77.49 -13.49
N LEU A 288 2.61 -77.92 -13.62
CA LEU A 288 3.76 -77.24 -13.01
C LEU A 288 4.08 -75.92 -13.72
N ASP A 289 4.14 -75.95 -15.04
CA ASP A 289 4.40 -74.79 -15.89
C ASP A 289 3.37 -73.66 -15.67
N GLU A 290 2.06 -73.97 -15.60
CA GLU A 290 1.03 -72.98 -15.27
C GLU A 290 1.28 -72.35 -13.88
N LYS A 291 1.65 -73.14 -12.87
CA LYS A 291 1.99 -72.62 -11.54
C LYS A 291 3.21 -71.72 -11.55
N VAL A 292 4.25 -72.07 -12.31
CA VAL A 292 5.48 -71.25 -12.44
C VAL A 292 5.15 -69.94 -13.17
N ARG A 293 4.51 -70.00 -14.34
CA ARG A 293 4.12 -68.82 -15.13
C ARG A 293 3.13 -67.90 -14.42
N THR A 294 2.26 -68.43 -13.56
CA THR A 294 1.33 -67.62 -12.76
C THR A 294 1.89 -67.15 -11.41
N GLY A 295 3.17 -67.43 -11.10
CA GLY A 295 3.81 -67.05 -9.84
C GLY A 295 3.24 -67.74 -8.60
N LYS A 296 2.56 -68.88 -8.78
CA LYS A 296 1.90 -69.68 -7.72
C LYS A 296 2.72 -70.90 -7.26
N SER A 297 3.80 -71.21 -7.99
CA SER A 297 4.79 -72.23 -7.63
C SER A 297 5.48 -71.87 -6.30
N VAL A 298 5.67 -72.85 -5.42
CA VAL A 298 6.28 -72.66 -4.09
C VAL A 298 7.76 -73.04 -4.08
N LYS A 299 8.22 -73.87 -5.02
CA LYS A 299 9.64 -74.27 -5.14
C LYS A 299 10.40 -73.63 -6.30
N PHE A 300 9.74 -73.36 -7.42
CA PHE A 300 10.42 -73.04 -8.67
C PHE A 300 10.12 -71.62 -9.14
N THR A 301 11.17 -70.85 -9.39
CA THR A 301 11.14 -69.64 -10.22
C THR A 301 11.25 -70.03 -11.70
N SER A 302 10.94 -69.09 -12.60
CA SER A 302 11.09 -69.27 -14.05
C SER A 302 12.49 -69.76 -14.44
N GLU A 303 13.55 -69.22 -13.83
CA GLU A 303 14.94 -69.63 -14.11
C GLU A 303 15.22 -71.07 -13.64
N THR A 304 14.77 -71.45 -12.45
CA THR A 304 14.98 -72.82 -11.92
C THR A 304 14.17 -73.89 -12.65
N PHE A 305 13.11 -73.49 -13.38
CA PHE A 305 12.25 -74.39 -14.14
C PHE A 305 12.75 -74.62 -15.59
N LYS A 306 13.57 -73.69 -16.14
CA LYS A 306 14.09 -73.76 -17.52
C LYS A 306 14.68 -75.12 -17.92
N PRO A 307 15.51 -75.82 -17.11
CA PRO A 307 16.07 -77.10 -17.53
C PRO A 307 15.01 -78.18 -17.80
N LEU A 308 13.90 -78.14 -17.07
CA LEU A 308 12.76 -79.03 -17.28
C LEU A 308 11.94 -78.62 -18.51
N GLU A 309 11.76 -77.32 -18.73
CA GLU A 309 11.11 -76.77 -19.93
C GLU A 309 11.90 -77.13 -21.20
N GLU A 310 13.20 -76.92 -21.22
CA GLU A 310 14.09 -77.27 -22.35
C GLU A 310 14.06 -78.78 -22.64
N SER A 311 14.12 -79.60 -21.60
CA SER A 311 14.04 -81.06 -21.72
C SER A 311 12.67 -81.52 -22.25
N TRP A 312 11.57 -80.91 -21.77
CA TRP A 312 10.22 -81.19 -22.27
C TRP A 312 10.05 -80.75 -23.73
N LYS A 313 10.49 -79.54 -24.08
CA LYS A 313 10.51 -79.02 -25.46
C LYS A 313 11.29 -79.97 -26.38
N LYS A 314 12.46 -80.47 -25.96
CA LYS A 314 13.24 -81.49 -26.69
C LYS A 314 12.46 -82.79 -26.88
N VAL A 315 11.85 -83.35 -25.84
CA VAL A 315 11.06 -84.60 -25.90
C VAL A 315 9.85 -84.44 -26.83
N VAL A 316 9.06 -83.38 -26.68
CA VAL A 316 7.89 -83.11 -27.54
C VAL A 316 8.30 -82.91 -29.00
N ARG A 317 9.38 -82.15 -29.26
CA ARG A 317 9.92 -81.95 -30.61
C ARG A 317 10.38 -83.27 -31.22
N GLN A 318 11.15 -84.08 -30.50
CA GLN A 318 11.71 -85.32 -31.04
C GLN A 318 10.64 -86.42 -31.21
N THR A 319 9.64 -86.49 -30.33
CA THR A 319 8.42 -87.30 -30.50
C THR A 319 7.69 -86.94 -31.81
N ARG A 320 7.65 -85.64 -32.13
CA ARG A 320 7.05 -85.16 -33.38
C ARG A 320 7.92 -85.48 -34.60
N VAL A 321 9.24 -85.32 -34.52
CA VAL A 321 10.17 -85.72 -35.58
C VAL A 321 10.04 -87.21 -35.90
N TRP A 322 9.75 -88.06 -34.91
CA TRP A 322 9.43 -89.47 -35.14
C TRP A 322 8.12 -89.66 -35.94
N LEU A 323 7.04 -88.95 -35.59
CA LEU A 323 5.81 -88.95 -36.38
C LEU A 323 6.02 -88.39 -37.80
N TRP A 324 6.88 -87.38 -37.94
CA TRP A 324 7.25 -86.80 -39.23
C TRP A 324 7.98 -87.80 -40.12
N LYS A 325 8.99 -88.51 -39.57
CA LYS A 325 9.68 -89.64 -40.22
C LYS A 325 8.70 -90.71 -40.70
N LEU A 326 7.73 -91.09 -39.86
CA LEU A 326 6.70 -92.08 -40.20
C LEU A 326 5.78 -91.60 -41.34
N GLY A 327 5.43 -90.30 -41.37
CA GLY A 327 4.68 -89.69 -42.47
C GLY A 327 5.47 -89.55 -43.78
N ALA A 328 6.75 -89.17 -43.69
CA ALA A 328 7.66 -89.04 -44.83
C ALA A 328 7.93 -90.39 -45.52
N SER A 329 7.97 -91.47 -44.72
CA SER A 329 8.23 -92.84 -45.19
C SER A 329 7.03 -93.49 -45.90
N LEU A 330 5.93 -92.77 -46.13
CA LEU A 330 4.79 -93.25 -46.90
C LEU A 330 5.11 -93.31 -48.41
N PRO A 331 4.51 -94.27 -49.15
CA PRO A 331 4.84 -94.48 -50.56
C PRO A 331 4.42 -93.32 -51.49
N GLY A 332 5.24 -93.08 -52.52
CA GLY A 332 4.87 -92.28 -53.69
C GLY A 332 4.55 -90.82 -53.38
N LYS A 333 3.40 -90.35 -53.87
CA LYS A 333 2.92 -88.98 -53.59
C LYS A 333 2.50 -88.77 -52.13
N LEU A 334 2.15 -89.84 -51.41
CA LEU A 334 1.65 -89.75 -50.05
C LEU A 334 2.76 -89.40 -49.04
N GLY A 335 3.99 -89.88 -49.25
CA GLY A 335 5.16 -89.46 -48.48
C GLY A 335 5.47 -87.97 -48.63
N LYS A 336 5.41 -87.46 -49.87
CA LYS A 336 5.58 -86.02 -50.15
C LYS A 336 4.51 -85.14 -49.50
N PHE A 337 3.26 -85.62 -49.45
CA PHE A 337 2.21 -84.97 -48.69
C PHE A 337 2.49 -85.03 -47.17
N GLY A 338 2.99 -86.15 -46.66
CA GLY A 338 3.47 -86.29 -45.29
C GLY A 338 4.54 -85.24 -44.95
N ASP A 339 5.57 -85.11 -45.79
CA ASP A 339 6.61 -84.09 -45.67
C ASP A 339 6.06 -82.66 -45.69
N TRP A 340 5.10 -82.37 -46.57
CA TRP A 340 4.45 -81.06 -46.60
C TRP A 340 3.67 -80.78 -45.29
N VAL A 341 2.93 -81.76 -44.75
CA VAL A 341 2.24 -81.62 -43.45
C VAL A 341 3.25 -81.46 -42.30
N ASN A 342 4.40 -82.12 -42.37
CA ASN A 342 5.48 -81.96 -41.40
C ASN A 342 6.02 -80.51 -41.39
N GLN A 343 6.37 -79.99 -42.57
CA GLN A 343 6.85 -78.61 -42.75
C GLN A 343 5.78 -77.58 -42.35
N ALA A 344 4.51 -77.85 -42.68
CA ALA A 344 3.38 -77.02 -42.26
C ALA A 344 3.27 -76.92 -40.73
N GLU A 345 3.39 -78.05 -40.01
CA GLU A 345 3.36 -78.07 -38.55
C GLU A 345 4.59 -77.40 -37.92
N GLU A 346 5.77 -77.52 -38.54
CA GLU A 346 6.99 -76.82 -38.12
C GLU A 346 6.81 -75.30 -38.23
N ILE A 347 6.34 -74.81 -39.38
CA ILE A 347 6.04 -73.40 -39.62
C ILE A 347 4.99 -72.88 -38.63
N LEU A 348 3.97 -73.66 -38.26
CA LEU A 348 2.91 -73.20 -37.36
C LEU A 348 3.30 -73.18 -35.88
N GLU A 349 4.39 -73.84 -35.49
CA GLU A 349 4.86 -73.89 -34.09
C GLU A 349 6.24 -73.23 -33.86
N LEU A 350 6.86 -72.67 -34.91
CA LEU A 350 8.02 -71.80 -34.81
C LEU A 350 7.66 -70.53 -34.02
N GLU A 351 8.16 -70.44 -32.78
CA GLU A 351 8.12 -69.23 -31.95
C GLU A 351 9.00 -68.14 -32.61
N GLU A 352 8.46 -66.92 -32.74
CA GLU A 352 9.18 -65.79 -33.32
C GLU A 352 10.23 -65.23 -32.33
N GLU A 353 11.48 -65.07 -32.76
CA GLU A 353 12.52 -64.44 -31.93
C GLU A 353 12.17 -62.98 -31.64
N PHE A 354 12.27 -62.57 -30.37
CA PHE A 354 11.98 -61.20 -29.96
C PHE A 354 13.17 -60.26 -30.22
N LEU A 355 12.91 -59.17 -30.95
CA LEU A 355 13.85 -58.07 -31.15
C LEU A 355 13.45 -56.84 -30.32
N GLU A 356 14.43 -56.19 -29.67
CA GLU A 356 14.19 -54.98 -28.85
C GLU A 356 13.70 -53.78 -29.67
N SER A 357 14.12 -53.68 -30.92
CA SER A 357 13.77 -52.58 -31.84
C SER A 357 12.41 -52.85 -32.50
N PRO A 358 11.36 -52.03 -32.24
CA PRO A 358 10.03 -52.27 -32.83
C PRO A 358 10.03 -52.24 -34.37
N ASN A 359 10.95 -51.48 -34.96
CA ASN A 359 11.08 -51.39 -36.42
C ASN A 359 11.70 -52.66 -37.03
N GLU A 360 12.69 -53.25 -36.36
CA GLU A 360 13.31 -54.51 -36.80
C GLU A 360 12.35 -55.68 -36.59
N MET A 361 11.62 -55.71 -35.46
CA MET A 361 10.55 -56.68 -35.21
C MET A 361 9.47 -56.62 -36.30
N ALA A 362 9.02 -55.42 -36.68
CA ALA A 362 8.06 -55.24 -37.77
C ALA A 362 8.57 -55.79 -39.11
N MET A 363 9.84 -55.54 -39.46
CA MET A 363 10.46 -56.07 -40.68
C MET A 363 10.60 -57.59 -40.65
N GLN A 364 10.95 -58.17 -39.51
CA GLN A 364 11.04 -59.61 -39.32
C GLN A 364 9.66 -60.28 -39.44
N LEU A 365 8.64 -59.73 -38.78
CA LEU A 365 7.27 -60.23 -38.85
C LEU A 365 6.70 -60.14 -40.27
N GLY A 366 6.93 -59.03 -40.98
CA GLY A 366 6.52 -58.89 -42.39
C GLY A 366 7.18 -59.92 -43.30
N LYS A 367 8.46 -60.25 -43.07
CA LYS A 367 9.13 -61.35 -43.77
C LYS A 367 8.52 -62.71 -43.42
N ILE A 368 8.32 -63.01 -42.12
CA ILE A 368 7.73 -64.27 -41.66
C ILE A 368 6.31 -64.45 -42.23
N LEU A 369 5.51 -63.39 -42.29
CA LEU A 369 4.18 -63.38 -42.90
C LEU A 369 4.24 -63.67 -44.41
N GLN A 370 5.20 -63.09 -45.12
CA GLN A 370 5.40 -63.35 -46.55
C GLN A 370 5.85 -64.81 -46.80
N ASP A 371 6.81 -65.31 -46.02
CA ASP A 371 7.28 -66.70 -46.10
C ASP A 371 6.13 -67.69 -45.77
N HIS A 372 5.33 -67.38 -44.74
CA HIS A 372 4.13 -68.14 -44.36
C HIS A 372 3.10 -68.21 -45.49
N ARG A 373 2.72 -67.06 -46.08
CA ARG A 373 1.79 -67.00 -47.22
C ARG A 373 2.29 -67.84 -48.38
N THR A 374 3.56 -67.65 -48.77
CA THR A 374 4.18 -68.35 -49.90
C THR A 374 4.14 -69.88 -49.72
N PHE A 375 4.40 -70.39 -48.50
CA PHE A 375 4.32 -71.83 -48.22
C PHE A 375 2.88 -72.36 -48.26
N PHE A 376 1.92 -71.62 -47.70
CA PHE A 376 0.54 -72.06 -47.57
C PHE A 376 -0.33 -71.89 -48.83
N GLU A 377 0.19 -71.30 -49.91
CA GLU A 377 -0.43 -71.32 -51.24
C GLU A 377 -0.74 -72.76 -51.73
N GLU A 378 0.09 -73.75 -51.35
CA GLU A 378 -0.15 -75.16 -51.70
C GLU A 378 -1.28 -75.83 -50.87
N MET A 379 -1.81 -75.20 -49.82
CA MET A 379 -2.72 -75.86 -48.85
C MET A 379 -3.95 -76.48 -49.51
N GLU A 380 -4.65 -75.75 -50.38
CA GLU A 380 -5.88 -76.26 -51.01
C GLU A 380 -5.60 -77.38 -52.03
N PRO A 381 -4.57 -77.30 -52.90
CA PRO A 381 -4.07 -78.45 -53.67
C PRO A 381 -3.77 -79.70 -52.83
N GLN A 382 -3.05 -79.57 -51.72
CA GLN A 382 -2.67 -80.69 -50.86
C GLN A 382 -3.89 -81.32 -50.16
N LYS A 383 -4.86 -80.49 -49.74
CA LYS A 383 -6.15 -80.91 -49.19
C LYS A 383 -7.01 -81.66 -50.21
N ILE A 384 -7.08 -81.18 -51.44
CA ILE A 384 -7.78 -81.88 -52.55
C ILE A 384 -7.11 -83.22 -52.84
N PHE A 385 -5.77 -83.27 -52.89
CA PHE A 385 -5.02 -84.52 -53.04
C PHE A 385 -5.38 -85.54 -51.96
N PHE A 386 -5.30 -85.16 -50.68
CA PHE A 386 -5.58 -86.09 -49.58
C PHE A 386 -7.04 -86.57 -49.54
N GLN A 387 -8.01 -85.75 -49.97
CA GLN A 387 -9.41 -86.18 -50.12
C GLN A 387 -9.60 -87.27 -51.20
N GLN A 388 -8.71 -87.35 -52.19
CA GLN A 388 -8.77 -88.35 -53.26
C GLN A 388 -8.07 -89.67 -52.89
N VAL A 389 -7.31 -89.72 -51.78
CA VAL A 389 -6.62 -90.93 -51.31
C VAL A 389 -7.63 -91.89 -50.64
N PRO A 390 -7.79 -93.13 -51.13
CA PRO A 390 -8.73 -94.08 -50.53
C PRO A 390 -8.27 -94.54 -49.14
N ARG A 391 -9.15 -94.47 -48.12
CA ARG A 391 -8.89 -95.03 -46.78
C ARG A 391 -8.83 -96.58 -46.73
N ALA A 392 -8.85 -97.26 -47.88
CA ALA A 392 -9.11 -98.70 -48.02
C ALA A 392 -7.91 -99.62 -47.67
N GLY A 393 -6.99 -99.18 -46.81
CA GLY A 393 -5.86 -99.97 -46.29
C GLY A 393 -4.69 -100.21 -47.25
N LYS A 394 -4.82 -99.91 -48.56
CA LYS A 394 -3.70 -99.96 -49.53
C LYS A 394 -3.64 -98.72 -50.40
N TYR A 395 -2.41 -98.23 -50.63
CA TYR A 395 -2.08 -97.16 -51.58
C TYR A 395 -0.78 -97.53 -52.30
N GLU A 396 -0.76 -97.39 -53.64
CA GLU A 396 0.36 -97.78 -54.52
C GLU A 396 0.92 -99.22 -54.29
N GLY A 397 0.09 -100.13 -53.75
CA GLY A 397 0.42 -101.54 -53.48
C GLY A 397 0.83 -101.84 -52.04
N THR A 398 1.32 -100.85 -51.30
CA THR A 398 1.73 -100.96 -49.89
C THR A 398 0.51 -100.93 -48.96
N GLN A 399 0.52 -101.76 -47.91
CA GLN A 399 -0.47 -101.72 -46.85
C GLN A 399 -0.16 -100.56 -45.90
N ILE A 400 -1.13 -99.69 -45.64
CA ILE A 400 -0.95 -98.54 -44.72
C ILE A 400 -1.84 -98.75 -43.48
N PRO A 401 -1.32 -98.56 -42.25
CA PRO A 401 -2.13 -98.60 -41.05
C PRO A 401 -3.25 -97.53 -41.08
N ALA A 402 -4.51 -97.95 -40.94
CA ALA A 402 -5.64 -97.01 -40.89
C ALA A 402 -5.49 -95.92 -39.79
N PRO A 403 -5.00 -96.22 -38.57
CA PRO A 403 -4.75 -95.20 -37.55
C PRO A 403 -3.76 -94.10 -37.97
N LEU A 404 -2.77 -94.41 -38.83
CA LEU A 404 -1.82 -93.42 -39.37
C LEU A 404 -2.50 -92.51 -40.41
N MET A 405 -3.41 -93.04 -41.22
CA MET A 405 -4.22 -92.24 -42.15
C MET A 405 -5.21 -91.31 -41.43
N ASP A 406 -5.86 -91.79 -40.37
CA ASP A 406 -6.73 -90.96 -39.53
C ASP A 406 -5.92 -89.89 -38.77
N ASN A 407 -4.70 -90.19 -38.33
CA ASN A 407 -3.79 -89.21 -37.75
C ASN A 407 -3.39 -88.12 -38.76
N LEU A 408 -2.98 -88.47 -39.98
CA LEU A 408 -2.70 -87.50 -41.05
C LEU A 408 -3.92 -86.62 -41.38
N HIS A 409 -5.13 -87.19 -41.36
CA HIS A 409 -6.36 -86.43 -41.55
C HIS A 409 -6.60 -85.40 -40.44
N GLN A 410 -6.38 -85.78 -39.17
CA GLN A 410 -6.47 -84.87 -38.03
C GLN A 410 -5.41 -83.76 -38.10
N ARG A 411 -4.17 -84.10 -38.46
CA ARG A 411 -3.05 -83.16 -38.65
C ARG A 411 -3.34 -82.15 -39.75
N LEU A 412 -3.76 -82.59 -40.93
CA LEU A 412 -4.20 -81.71 -42.02
C LEU A 412 -5.34 -80.79 -41.59
N THR A 413 -6.34 -81.31 -40.87
CA THR A 413 -7.47 -80.52 -40.37
C THR A 413 -7.02 -79.44 -39.37
N ARG A 414 -6.05 -79.77 -38.49
CA ARG A 414 -5.42 -78.82 -37.58
C ARG A 414 -4.64 -77.75 -38.34
N VAL A 415 -3.82 -78.12 -39.33
CA VAL A 415 -3.08 -77.19 -40.20
C VAL A 415 -4.03 -76.22 -40.91
N CYS A 416 -5.09 -76.72 -41.56
CA CYS A 416 -6.09 -75.87 -42.23
C CYS A 416 -6.86 -74.94 -41.27
N THR A 417 -6.91 -75.25 -39.98
CA THR A 417 -7.53 -74.39 -38.95
C THR A 417 -6.54 -73.35 -38.41
N MET A 418 -5.30 -73.76 -38.13
CA MET A 418 -4.28 -72.93 -37.49
C MET A 418 -3.57 -71.97 -38.45
N ALA A 419 -3.33 -72.33 -39.71
CA ALA A 419 -2.64 -71.45 -40.65
C ALA A 419 -3.39 -70.13 -40.92
N PRO A 420 -4.71 -70.12 -41.19
CA PRO A 420 -5.48 -68.87 -41.34
C PRO A 420 -5.66 -68.08 -40.02
N GLN A 421 -5.37 -68.70 -38.87
CA GLN A 421 -5.33 -68.02 -37.57
C GLN A 421 -3.96 -67.37 -37.32
N ARG A 422 -2.86 -68.09 -37.60
CA ARG A 422 -1.49 -67.56 -37.50
C ARG A 422 -1.27 -66.42 -38.49
N GLU A 423 -1.75 -66.54 -39.73
CA GLU A 423 -1.67 -65.45 -40.71
C GLU A 423 -2.29 -64.15 -40.17
N ARG A 424 -3.52 -64.22 -39.65
CA ARG A 424 -4.20 -63.06 -39.05
C ARG A 424 -3.52 -62.53 -37.79
N ARG A 425 -2.89 -63.40 -37.00
CA ARG A 425 -2.07 -62.98 -35.85
C ARG A 425 -0.86 -62.19 -36.32
N LEU A 426 -0.11 -62.71 -37.29
CA LEU A 426 1.06 -62.06 -37.90
C LEU A 426 0.69 -60.75 -38.61
N GLU A 427 -0.44 -60.69 -39.34
CA GLU A 427 -0.98 -59.46 -39.94
C GLU A 427 -1.33 -58.39 -38.91
N TYR A 428 -1.78 -58.79 -37.72
CA TYR A 428 -2.01 -57.86 -36.62
C TYR A 428 -0.68 -57.44 -35.97
N GLU A 429 0.18 -58.40 -35.60
CA GLU A 429 1.46 -58.19 -34.91
C GLU A 429 2.42 -57.35 -35.76
N GLU A 430 2.54 -57.58 -37.07
CA GLU A 430 3.34 -56.76 -37.98
C GLU A 430 2.93 -55.29 -37.91
N ILE A 431 1.64 -55.00 -38.13
CA ILE A 431 1.12 -53.62 -38.14
C ILE A 431 1.14 -53.02 -36.73
N GLN A 432 0.99 -53.83 -35.68
CA GLN A 432 1.16 -53.43 -34.28
C GLN A 432 2.59 -52.92 -34.02
N TYR A 433 3.61 -53.67 -34.46
CA TYR A 433 5.01 -53.25 -34.32
C TYR A 433 5.35 -52.08 -35.25
N GLN A 434 4.77 -51.98 -36.44
CA GLN A 434 4.89 -50.77 -37.29
C GLN A 434 4.31 -49.53 -36.60
N LEU A 435 3.13 -49.64 -35.98
CA LEU A 435 2.49 -48.55 -35.23
C LEU A 435 3.34 -48.12 -34.02
N LEU A 436 3.91 -49.09 -33.29
CA LEU A 436 4.83 -48.84 -32.19
C LEU A 436 6.14 -48.19 -32.66
N ALA A 437 6.74 -48.67 -33.75
CA ALA A 437 7.95 -48.10 -34.35
C ALA A 437 7.72 -46.65 -34.80
N PHE A 438 6.56 -46.37 -35.39
CA PHE A 438 6.15 -45.03 -35.81
C PHE A 438 5.97 -44.10 -34.59
N LEU A 439 5.33 -44.58 -33.52
CA LEU A 439 5.17 -43.84 -32.26
C LEU A 439 6.53 -43.55 -31.61
N VAL A 440 7.42 -44.54 -31.46
CA VAL A 440 8.76 -44.38 -30.88
C VAL A 440 9.64 -43.45 -31.73
N THR A 441 9.55 -43.53 -33.06
CA THR A 441 10.23 -42.60 -33.97
C THR A 441 9.75 -41.17 -33.75
N SER A 442 8.43 -40.98 -33.58
CA SER A 442 7.82 -39.67 -33.30
C SER A 442 8.23 -39.14 -31.91
N GLU A 443 8.26 -39.99 -30.88
CA GLU A 443 8.76 -39.66 -29.54
C GLU A 443 10.24 -39.27 -29.57
N ASN A 444 11.07 -39.94 -30.36
CA ASN A 444 12.49 -39.62 -30.50
C ASN A 444 12.74 -38.34 -31.30
N LYS A 445 11.98 -38.09 -32.37
CA LYS A 445 11.99 -36.80 -33.09
C LYS A 445 11.56 -35.65 -32.18
N LEU A 446 10.50 -35.84 -31.41
CA LEU A 446 10.03 -34.86 -30.42
C LEU A 446 11.14 -34.52 -29.41
N LYS A 447 11.81 -35.51 -28.81
CA LYS A 447 12.98 -35.29 -27.93
C LYS A 447 14.07 -34.44 -28.60
N ILE A 448 14.39 -34.70 -29.87
CA ILE A 448 15.41 -33.97 -30.63
C ILE A 448 15.02 -32.50 -30.86
N TRP A 449 13.73 -32.18 -30.98
CA TRP A 449 13.26 -30.80 -31.19
C TRP A 449 12.98 -30.02 -29.90
N THR A 450 12.89 -30.70 -28.75
CA THR A 450 12.65 -30.09 -27.42
C THR A 450 13.90 -29.98 -26.55
N VAL A 451 15.10 -30.28 -27.08
CA VAL A 451 16.36 -29.96 -26.40
C VAL A 451 16.60 -28.45 -26.36
N LYS A 452 17.49 -28.00 -25.45
CA LYS A 452 18.06 -26.65 -25.51
C LYS A 452 18.73 -26.40 -26.86
N TYR A 453 18.59 -25.19 -27.38
CA TYR A 453 18.92 -24.85 -28.77
C TYR A 453 20.36 -24.35 -28.97
N GLY A 454 20.93 -24.55 -30.16
CA GLY A 454 22.20 -23.92 -30.52
C GLY A 454 22.03 -22.53 -31.14
N HIS A 455 23.07 -22.08 -31.86
CA HIS A 455 22.99 -20.90 -32.73
C HIS A 455 21.93 -21.04 -33.83
N GLN A 456 21.47 -19.91 -34.36
CA GLN A 456 20.40 -19.80 -35.36
C GLN A 456 20.40 -20.89 -36.46
N PRO A 457 21.52 -21.22 -37.16
CA PRO A 457 21.48 -22.21 -38.24
C PRO A 457 21.14 -23.63 -37.77
N LYS A 458 21.49 -23.98 -36.52
CA LYS A 458 21.14 -25.28 -35.92
C LYS A 458 19.63 -25.36 -35.64
N VAL A 459 19.02 -24.25 -35.21
CA VAL A 459 17.57 -24.16 -34.97
C VAL A 459 16.78 -24.15 -36.28
N GLU A 460 17.26 -23.44 -37.30
CA GLU A 460 16.68 -23.45 -38.65
C GLU A 460 16.74 -24.87 -39.27
N ALA A 461 17.81 -25.63 -39.03
CA ALA A 461 17.89 -27.05 -39.41
C ALA A 461 16.89 -27.95 -38.66
N LEU A 462 16.67 -27.73 -37.36
CA LEU A 462 15.64 -28.44 -36.58
C LEU A 462 14.22 -28.13 -37.10
N LEU A 463 13.94 -26.87 -37.46
CA LEU A 463 12.65 -26.48 -38.05
C LEU A 463 12.45 -27.08 -39.44
N ALA A 464 13.51 -27.22 -40.24
CA ALA A 464 13.45 -27.91 -41.52
C ALA A 464 13.18 -29.41 -41.36
N ASP A 465 13.84 -30.07 -40.41
CA ASP A 465 13.59 -31.48 -40.06
C ASP A 465 12.16 -31.70 -39.56
N TYR A 466 11.66 -30.81 -38.69
CA TYR A 466 10.25 -30.79 -38.26
C TYR A 466 9.29 -30.69 -39.45
N LYS A 467 9.48 -29.71 -40.35
CA LYS A 467 8.59 -29.50 -41.50
C LYS A 467 8.63 -30.69 -42.46
N ASN A 468 9.80 -31.31 -42.65
CA ASN A 468 9.95 -32.52 -43.45
C ASN A 468 9.25 -33.74 -42.84
N PHE A 469 9.38 -33.98 -41.53
CA PHE A 469 8.75 -35.12 -40.87
C PHE A 469 7.23 -34.94 -40.72
N VAL A 470 6.78 -33.77 -40.26
CA VAL A 470 5.38 -33.51 -39.92
C VAL A 470 4.53 -33.18 -41.14
N HIS A 471 4.96 -32.24 -41.98
CA HIS A 471 4.18 -31.78 -43.14
C HIS A 471 4.45 -32.63 -44.38
N SER A 472 5.70 -32.67 -44.86
CA SER A 472 6.04 -33.44 -46.07
C SER A 472 5.80 -34.95 -45.86
N GLY A 473 6.16 -35.46 -44.68
CA GLY A 473 5.93 -36.84 -44.25
C GLY A 473 4.48 -37.18 -43.88
N ASN A 474 3.56 -36.21 -43.87
CA ASN A 474 2.13 -36.40 -43.55
C ASN A 474 1.89 -37.15 -42.21
N LEU A 475 2.69 -36.84 -41.19
CA LEU A 475 2.81 -37.59 -39.92
C LEU A 475 1.47 -38.07 -39.34
N PHE A 476 0.54 -37.14 -39.11
CA PHE A 476 -0.74 -37.47 -38.46
C PHE A 476 -1.61 -38.40 -39.31
N LYS A 477 -1.70 -38.12 -40.61
CA LYS A 477 -2.48 -38.94 -41.55
C LYS A 477 -1.93 -40.37 -41.64
N ASN A 478 -0.61 -40.51 -41.68
CA ASN A 478 0.04 -41.82 -41.75
C ASN A 478 -0.17 -42.60 -40.45
N TYR A 479 -0.08 -41.96 -39.28
CA TYR A 479 -0.44 -42.61 -38.01
C TYR A 479 -1.89 -43.10 -38.02
N ASP A 480 -2.85 -42.23 -38.35
CA ASP A 480 -4.28 -42.55 -38.32
C ASP A 480 -4.60 -43.72 -39.27
N GLN A 481 -3.97 -43.74 -40.46
CA GLN A 481 -4.09 -44.84 -41.42
C GLN A 481 -3.49 -46.16 -40.90
N THR A 482 -2.32 -46.12 -40.24
CA THR A 482 -1.70 -47.31 -39.64
C THR A 482 -2.52 -47.82 -38.45
N TYR A 483 -3.03 -46.93 -37.61
CA TYR A 483 -3.90 -47.24 -36.47
C TYR A 483 -5.19 -47.95 -36.91
N GLU A 484 -5.92 -47.38 -37.88
CA GLU A 484 -7.14 -47.98 -38.42
C GLU A 484 -6.86 -49.28 -39.21
N THR A 485 -5.63 -49.50 -39.69
CA THR A 485 -5.22 -50.79 -40.28
C THR A 485 -4.93 -51.83 -39.20
N CYS A 486 -4.16 -51.46 -38.17
CA CYS A 486 -3.91 -52.30 -37.00
C CYS A 486 -5.22 -52.76 -36.35
N LYS A 487 -6.16 -51.82 -36.17
CA LYS A 487 -7.48 -52.08 -35.59
C LYS A 487 -8.36 -53.02 -36.44
N ARG A 488 -8.35 -52.87 -37.77
CA ARG A 488 -9.09 -53.81 -38.65
C ARG A 488 -8.49 -55.22 -38.62
N ASN A 489 -7.17 -55.35 -38.58
CA ASN A 489 -6.50 -56.65 -38.48
C ASN A 489 -6.76 -57.28 -37.09
N ALA A 490 -6.73 -56.47 -36.03
CA ALA A 490 -7.11 -56.85 -34.67
C ALA A 490 -8.55 -57.40 -34.57
N ASP A 491 -9.53 -56.69 -35.14
CA ASP A 491 -10.92 -57.13 -35.19
C ASP A 491 -11.07 -58.43 -36.00
N ALA A 492 -10.31 -58.59 -37.10
CA ALA A 492 -10.33 -59.80 -37.93
C ALA A 492 -9.69 -61.03 -37.26
N TYR A 493 -8.68 -60.82 -36.43
CA TYR A 493 -8.04 -61.86 -35.61
C TYR A 493 -8.97 -62.33 -34.48
N THR A 494 -9.55 -61.39 -33.73
CA THR A 494 -10.40 -61.70 -32.56
C THR A 494 -11.76 -62.31 -32.93
N LYS A 495 -12.33 -61.98 -34.09
CA LYS A 495 -13.65 -62.46 -34.53
C LYS A 495 -13.81 -64.00 -34.59
N ASN A 496 -12.72 -64.75 -34.66
CA ASN A 496 -12.72 -66.22 -34.70
C ASN A 496 -11.97 -66.86 -33.51
N ASN A 497 -11.68 -66.12 -32.44
CA ASN A 497 -10.87 -66.58 -31.31
C ASN A 497 -11.63 -66.34 -29.98
N ASP A 498 -12.04 -67.41 -29.30
CA ASP A 498 -12.77 -67.36 -28.01
C ASP A 498 -11.90 -66.92 -26.82
N ASN A 499 -10.61 -66.62 -27.03
CA ASN A 499 -9.67 -66.26 -25.98
C ASN A 499 -9.86 -64.82 -25.47
N LYS A 500 -10.88 -64.60 -24.64
CA LYS A 500 -11.24 -63.28 -24.06
C LYS A 500 -10.04 -62.52 -23.43
N LYS A 501 -9.09 -63.22 -22.80
CA LYS A 501 -7.89 -62.61 -22.19
C LYS A 501 -6.96 -61.94 -23.21
N GLU A 502 -6.94 -62.45 -24.44
CA GLU A 502 -6.12 -61.95 -25.54
C GLU A 502 -6.75 -60.69 -26.15
N THR A 503 -8.08 -60.70 -26.32
CA THR A 503 -8.87 -59.50 -26.65
C THR A 503 -8.70 -58.39 -25.60
N GLU A 504 -8.73 -58.73 -24.31
CA GLU A 504 -8.52 -57.79 -23.20
C GLU A 504 -7.10 -57.16 -23.26
N LYS A 505 -6.05 -57.94 -23.56
CA LYS A 505 -4.69 -57.43 -23.76
C LYS A 505 -4.59 -56.49 -24.97
N MET A 506 -5.20 -56.84 -26.10
CA MET A 506 -5.19 -56.00 -27.31
C MET A 506 -5.87 -54.66 -27.07
N ASN A 507 -7.02 -54.64 -26.40
CA ASN A 507 -7.72 -53.41 -26.06
C ASN A 507 -6.86 -52.51 -25.15
N ALA A 508 -6.21 -53.09 -24.13
CA ALA A 508 -5.29 -52.36 -23.26
C ALA A 508 -4.09 -51.76 -24.02
N TYR A 509 -3.55 -52.48 -25.02
CA TYR A 509 -2.50 -51.97 -25.90
C TYR A 509 -2.99 -50.77 -26.74
N PHE A 510 -4.18 -50.85 -27.35
CA PHE A 510 -4.75 -49.73 -28.11
C PHE A 510 -5.01 -48.50 -27.24
N ASP A 511 -5.48 -48.69 -26.00
CA ASP A 511 -5.65 -47.60 -25.03
C ASP A 511 -4.30 -46.96 -24.65
N GLU A 512 -3.25 -47.75 -24.40
CA GLU A 512 -1.89 -47.23 -24.12
C GLU A 512 -1.35 -46.43 -25.30
N VAL A 513 -1.37 -47.00 -26.51
CA VAL A 513 -0.82 -46.39 -27.72
C VAL A 513 -1.57 -45.12 -28.11
N ASN A 514 -2.90 -45.10 -27.99
CA ASN A 514 -3.71 -43.90 -28.21
C ASN A 514 -3.43 -42.82 -27.13
N GLY A 515 -3.24 -43.23 -25.87
CA GLY A 515 -2.84 -42.34 -24.78
C GLY A 515 -1.49 -41.67 -25.02
N ARG A 516 -0.47 -42.46 -25.40
CA ARG A 516 0.86 -41.98 -25.76
C ARG A 516 0.81 -41.06 -26.99
N TRP A 517 0.12 -41.47 -28.04
CA TRP A 517 -0.02 -40.66 -29.25
C TRP A 517 -0.71 -39.32 -29.00
N LYS A 518 -1.77 -39.27 -28.19
CA LYS A 518 -2.40 -37.99 -27.81
C LYS A 518 -1.39 -37.03 -27.21
N LYS A 519 -0.58 -37.48 -26.23
CA LYS A 519 0.47 -36.67 -25.62
C LYS A 519 1.49 -36.19 -26.67
N VAL A 520 2.09 -37.11 -27.42
CA VAL A 520 3.09 -36.83 -28.45
C VAL A 520 2.56 -35.87 -29.51
N SER A 521 1.31 -36.04 -29.96
CA SER A 521 0.68 -35.22 -30.98
C SER A 521 0.45 -33.76 -30.55
N VAL A 522 0.19 -33.52 -29.26
CA VAL A 522 0.02 -32.17 -28.70
C VAL A 522 1.38 -31.49 -28.58
N GLU A 523 2.38 -32.20 -28.05
CA GLU A 523 3.74 -31.68 -27.91
C GLU A 523 4.37 -31.36 -29.28
N ILE A 524 4.27 -32.27 -30.27
CA ILE A 524 4.73 -32.02 -31.65
C ILE A 524 4.06 -30.78 -32.26
N LYS A 525 2.75 -30.58 -32.09
CA LYS A 525 2.06 -29.36 -32.60
C LYS A 525 2.58 -28.07 -31.97
N SER A 526 3.11 -28.11 -30.75
CA SER A 526 3.69 -26.94 -30.08
C SER A 526 5.13 -26.63 -30.49
N VAL A 527 5.91 -27.65 -30.90
CA VAL A 527 7.33 -27.53 -31.27
C VAL A 527 7.56 -26.51 -32.38
N GLN A 528 6.69 -26.46 -33.40
CA GLN A 528 6.87 -25.53 -34.51
C GLN A 528 6.93 -24.08 -34.04
N PHE A 529 6.00 -23.69 -33.16
CA PHE A 529 5.91 -22.33 -32.64
C PHE A 529 7.17 -21.96 -31.85
N MET A 530 7.63 -22.86 -30.98
CA MET A 530 8.84 -22.65 -30.17
C MET A 530 10.10 -22.50 -31.05
N LEU A 531 10.26 -23.35 -32.07
CA LEU A 531 11.38 -23.24 -33.02
C LEU A 531 11.33 -21.94 -33.83
N GLU A 532 10.14 -21.54 -34.31
CA GLU A 532 9.95 -20.29 -35.06
C GLU A 532 10.20 -19.04 -34.17
N GLU A 533 9.75 -19.07 -32.91
CA GLU A 533 9.99 -18.01 -31.91
C GLU A 533 11.49 -17.87 -31.57
N VAL A 534 12.21 -18.98 -31.35
CA VAL A 534 13.66 -18.97 -31.09
C VAL A 534 14.45 -18.42 -32.28
N ILE A 535 14.06 -18.77 -33.51
CA ILE A 535 14.68 -18.23 -34.73
C ILE A 535 14.43 -16.72 -34.87
N ASP A 536 13.21 -16.25 -34.60
CA ASP A 536 12.90 -14.82 -34.65
C ASP A 536 13.57 -14.02 -33.52
N CYS A 537 13.74 -14.62 -32.34
CA CYS A 537 14.57 -14.06 -31.27
C CYS A 537 16.04 -13.95 -31.69
N TRP A 538 16.62 -14.98 -32.30
CA TRP A 538 17.97 -14.92 -32.88
C TRP A 538 18.13 -13.82 -33.92
N ARG A 539 17.16 -13.66 -34.84
CA ARG A 539 17.17 -12.59 -35.85
C ARG A 539 17.11 -11.19 -35.23
N LYS A 540 16.23 -11.00 -34.23
CA LYS A 540 16.10 -9.73 -33.49
C LYS A 540 17.37 -9.40 -32.71
N TYR A 541 17.97 -10.40 -32.08
CA TYR A 541 19.23 -10.30 -31.34
C TYR A 541 20.37 -9.87 -32.27
N ASN A 542 20.71 -10.70 -33.27
CA ASN A 542 21.82 -10.46 -34.19
C ASN A 542 21.71 -9.08 -34.88
N ALA A 543 20.56 -8.79 -35.51
CA ALA A 543 20.33 -7.53 -36.23
C ALA A 543 20.24 -6.28 -35.32
N SER A 544 20.25 -6.43 -34.00
CA SER A 544 20.26 -5.31 -33.05
C SER A 544 21.60 -5.23 -32.30
N VAL A 545 22.28 -6.35 -32.06
CA VAL A 545 23.67 -6.40 -31.55
C VAL A 545 24.63 -5.79 -32.56
N ASP A 546 24.50 -6.07 -33.85
CA ASP A 546 25.36 -5.49 -34.90
C ASP A 546 25.26 -3.95 -34.89
N VAL A 547 24.03 -3.43 -34.88
CA VAL A 547 23.75 -1.99 -34.86
C VAL A 547 24.28 -1.32 -33.60
N LEU A 548 24.09 -1.93 -32.42
CA LEU A 548 24.63 -1.42 -31.16
C LEU A 548 26.15 -1.46 -31.14
N THR A 549 26.77 -2.54 -31.60
CA THR A 549 28.23 -2.72 -31.54
C THR A 549 28.93 -1.73 -32.46
N VAL A 550 28.39 -1.48 -33.66
CA VAL A 550 28.89 -0.42 -34.55
C VAL A 550 28.77 0.95 -33.89
N TRP A 551 27.60 1.30 -33.35
CA TRP A 551 27.38 2.60 -32.71
C TRP A 551 28.27 2.82 -31.46
N LEU A 552 28.42 1.79 -30.61
CA LEU A 552 29.32 1.81 -29.44
C LEU A 552 30.81 1.93 -29.82
N ASN A 553 31.20 1.50 -31.02
CA ASN A 553 32.58 1.64 -31.51
C ASN A 553 32.87 3.02 -32.13
N ASP A 554 31.84 3.74 -32.60
CA ASP A 554 32.00 5.12 -33.07
C ASP A 554 32.01 6.13 -31.91
N ASP A 555 31.42 5.81 -30.76
CA ASP A 555 31.39 6.67 -29.56
C ASP A 555 32.79 7.14 -29.11
N GLU A 556 33.76 6.22 -28.95
CA GLU A 556 35.14 6.53 -28.57
C GLU A 556 35.80 7.57 -29.51
N ARG A 557 35.33 7.65 -30.76
CA ARG A 557 35.83 8.57 -31.79
C ARG A 557 35.07 9.90 -31.86
N VAL A 558 33.91 10.00 -31.23
CA VAL A 558 33.06 11.20 -31.19
C VAL A 558 33.18 11.93 -29.86
N MET A 559 33.31 11.19 -28.75
CA MET A 559 33.57 11.75 -27.42
C MET A 559 34.90 12.51 -27.33
N SER A 560 35.81 12.32 -28.29
CA SER A 560 37.05 13.08 -28.44
C SER A 560 36.95 14.32 -29.36
N ARG A 561 35.73 14.70 -29.80
CA ARG A 561 35.50 15.78 -30.79
C ARG A 561 34.69 16.95 -30.25
N SER A 562 34.27 17.85 -31.16
CA SER A 562 33.51 19.07 -30.85
C SER A 562 32.13 18.79 -30.24
N ALA A 563 31.63 19.72 -29.43
CA ALA A 563 30.32 19.63 -28.77
C ALA A 563 29.16 19.47 -29.76
N ASP A 564 29.25 20.09 -30.95
CA ASP A 564 28.24 19.98 -32.02
C ASP A 564 28.19 18.54 -32.60
N GLU A 565 29.35 17.91 -32.82
CA GLU A 565 29.44 16.52 -33.30
C GLU A 565 28.90 15.54 -32.24
N GLN A 566 29.19 15.78 -30.96
CA GLN A 566 28.64 14.99 -29.85
C GLN A 566 27.11 15.13 -29.78
N GLN A 567 26.59 16.36 -29.85
CA GLN A 567 25.15 16.61 -29.84
C GLN A 567 24.43 15.95 -31.03
N GLN A 568 25.06 15.91 -32.20
CA GLN A 568 24.51 15.25 -33.39
C GLN A 568 24.52 13.71 -33.28
N PHE A 569 25.59 13.11 -32.75
CA PHE A 569 25.68 11.66 -32.49
C PHE A 569 24.61 11.17 -31.51
N PHE A 570 24.32 11.96 -30.47
CA PHE A 570 23.29 11.63 -29.48
C PHE A 570 21.84 11.90 -29.93
N ALA A 571 21.62 12.45 -31.13
CA ALA A 571 20.27 12.61 -31.69
C ALA A 571 19.58 11.25 -31.92
N ASP A 572 20.33 10.22 -32.32
CA ASP A 572 19.81 8.85 -32.55
C ASP A 572 19.61 8.03 -31.26
N LEU A 573 19.93 8.58 -30.08
CA LEU A 573 19.93 7.86 -28.80
C LEU A 573 18.59 7.14 -28.48
N ALA A 574 17.45 7.70 -28.90
CA ALA A 574 16.14 7.07 -28.68
C ALA A 574 15.99 5.76 -29.47
N LYS A 575 16.45 5.74 -30.73
CA LYS A 575 16.45 4.57 -31.62
C LYS A 575 17.44 3.51 -31.12
N ILE A 576 18.60 3.94 -30.62
CA ILE A 576 19.61 3.06 -30.03
C ILE A 576 19.14 2.46 -28.70
N LYS A 577 18.43 3.21 -27.85
CA LYS A 577 17.82 2.69 -26.61
C LYS A 577 16.82 1.57 -26.88
N GLU A 578 15.97 1.71 -27.91
CA GLU A 578 15.05 0.63 -28.29
C GLU A 578 15.81 -0.60 -28.81
N LYS A 579 16.90 -0.42 -29.56
CA LYS A 579 17.78 -1.52 -29.97
C LYS A 579 18.45 -2.23 -28.77
N HIS A 580 18.95 -1.47 -27.80
CA HIS A 580 19.51 -2.00 -26.55
C HIS A 580 18.49 -2.81 -25.75
N LYS A 581 17.24 -2.34 -25.67
CA LYS A 581 16.13 -3.07 -25.07
C LYS A 581 15.85 -4.39 -25.80
N ILE A 582 15.69 -4.35 -27.14
CA ILE A 582 15.46 -5.56 -27.97
C ILE A 582 16.58 -6.59 -27.78
N VAL A 583 17.84 -6.16 -27.76
CA VAL A 583 18.99 -7.05 -27.51
C VAL A 583 18.92 -7.71 -26.14
N ASN A 584 18.58 -6.99 -25.09
CA ASN A 584 18.41 -7.57 -23.76
C ASN A 584 17.21 -8.53 -23.69
N GLU A 585 16.05 -8.16 -24.24
CA GLU A 585 14.85 -9.01 -24.24
C GLU A 585 15.09 -10.32 -25.01
N SER A 586 15.57 -10.22 -26.25
CA SER A 586 15.89 -11.40 -27.07
C SER A 586 17.08 -12.20 -26.51
N GLY A 587 18.11 -11.54 -25.97
CA GLY A 587 19.28 -12.19 -25.42
C GLY A 587 18.98 -12.98 -24.14
N ASN A 588 18.15 -12.45 -23.24
CA ASN A 588 17.69 -13.17 -22.06
C ASN A 588 16.83 -14.40 -22.43
N PHE A 589 15.90 -14.25 -23.36
CA PHE A 589 15.12 -15.39 -23.88
C PHE A 589 16.02 -16.48 -24.49
N LEU A 590 17.04 -16.07 -25.26
CA LEU A 590 18.01 -17.00 -25.83
C LEU A 590 18.89 -17.66 -24.74
N ILE A 591 19.29 -16.95 -23.68
CA ILE A 591 20.04 -17.54 -22.55
C ILE A 591 19.26 -18.67 -21.88
N GLU A 592 17.94 -18.52 -21.72
CA GLU A 592 17.10 -19.56 -21.12
C GLU A 592 16.89 -20.76 -22.05
N THR A 593 16.67 -20.50 -23.34
CA THR A 593 16.31 -21.51 -24.35
C THR A 593 17.49 -22.19 -25.05
N THR A 594 18.71 -21.62 -24.99
CA THR A 594 19.90 -22.19 -25.65
C THR A 594 20.77 -23.08 -24.76
N GLU A 595 21.66 -23.84 -25.41
CA GLU A 595 22.70 -24.67 -24.81
C GLU A 595 23.68 -23.80 -24.01
N GLU A 596 24.14 -24.31 -22.85
CA GLU A 596 24.99 -23.57 -21.90
C GLU A 596 26.22 -22.83 -22.48
N PRO A 597 27.01 -23.37 -23.44
CA PRO A 597 28.09 -22.61 -24.06
C PRO A 597 27.58 -21.39 -24.86
N VAL A 598 26.48 -21.55 -25.60
CA VAL A 598 25.87 -20.48 -26.40
C VAL A 598 25.23 -19.43 -25.50
N ALA A 599 24.52 -19.86 -24.46
CA ALA A 599 23.97 -18.97 -23.44
C ALA A 599 25.08 -18.17 -22.73
N THR A 600 26.24 -18.79 -22.47
CA THR A 600 27.39 -18.11 -21.86
C THR A 600 28.02 -17.06 -22.78
N GLU A 601 28.11 -17.34 -24.08
CA GLU A 601 28.55 -16.38 -25.11
C GLU A 601 27.61 -15.17 -25.20
N ILE A 602 26.29 -15.41 -25.29
CA ILE A 602 25.26 -14.36 -25.29
C ILE A 602 25.35 -13.53 -24.02
N LYS A 603 25.45 -14.17 -22.85
CA LYS A 603 25.58 -13.48 -21.55
C LYS A 603 26.83 -12.62 -21.47
N THR A 604 27.96 -13.09 -22.03
CA THR A 604 29.21 -12.32 -22.09
C THR A 604 29.07 -11.10 -23.01
N THR A 605 28.40 -11.28 -24.16
CA THR A 605 28.12 -10.20 -25.12
C THR A 605 27.17 -9.16 -24.53
N LEU A 606 26.08 -9.58 -23.88
CA LEU A 606 25.17 -8.69 -23.15
C LEU A 606 25.88 -7.92 -22.04
N LEU A 607 26.71 -8.58 -21.23
CA LEU A 607 27.49 -7.91 -20.18
C LEU A 607 28.43 -6.84 -20.76
N MET A 608 29.10 -7.12 -21.88
CA MET A 608 29.97 -6.15 -22.56
C MET A 608 29.17 -4.97 -23.13
N VAL A 609 28.10 -5.26 -23.89
CA VAL A 609 27.27 -4.24 -24.56
C VAL A 609 26.56 -3.36 -23.54
N ASN A 610 25.94 -3.94 -22.51
CA ASN A 610 25.25 -3.20 -21.45
C ASN A 610 26.22 -2.32 -20.67
N ARG A 611 27.42 -2.82 -20.35
CA ARG A 611 28.45 -2.04 -19.66
C ARG A 611 28.89 -0.84 -20.48
N ARG A 612 29.29 -1.04 -21.74
CA ARG A 612 29.72 0.06 -22.63
C ARG A 612 28.59 1.07 -22.86
N PHE A 613 27.36 0.59 -23.03
CA PHE A 613 26.20 1.44 -23.17
C PHE A 613 25.91 2.27 -21.90
N GLN A 614 26.12 1.71 -20.71
CA GLN A 614 26.00 2.44 -19.45
C GLN A 614 27.11 3.49 -19.29
N GLU A 615 28.38 3.13 -19.50
CA GLU A 615 29.53 4.04 -19.43
C GLU A 615 29.34 5.26 -20.36
N LEU A 616 28.79 5.03 -21.55
CA LEU A 616 28.44 6.05 -22.54
C LEU A 616 27.24 6.92 -22.11
N VAL A 617 26.16 6.33 -21.57
CA VAL A 617 25.01 7.08 -21.06
C VAL A 617 25.39 7.95 -19.85
N GLU A 618 26.27 7.47 -18.98
CA GLU A 618 26.85 8.24 -17.88
C GLU A 618 27.71 9.41 -18.41
N SER A 619 28.52 9.16 -19.45
CA SER A 619 29.31 10.20 -20.13
C SER A 619 28.43 11.28 -20.78
N LEU A 620 27.29 10.92 -21.37
CA LEU A 620 26.28 11.87 -21.86
C LEU A 620 25.63 12.67 -20.72
N GLN A 621 25.36 12.05 -19.57
CA GLN A 621 24.85 12.78 -18.41
C GLN A 621 25.88 13.79 -17.89
N HIS A 622 27.17 13.42 -17.92
CA HIS A 622 28.28 14.33 -17.59
C HIS A 622 28.33 15.52 -18.55
N PHE A 623 28.37 15.26 -19.87
CA PHE A 623 28.36 16.29 -20.92
C PHE A 623 27.19 17.27 -20.77
N LYS A 624 25.96 16.77 -20.60
CA LYS A 624 24.79 17.63 -20.38
C LYS A 624 24.91 18.48 -19.10
N LYS A 625 25.43 17.91 -18.02
CA LYS A 625 25.57 18.58 -16.74
C LYS A 625 26.66 19.65 -16.73
N GLU A 626 27.78 19.40 -17.39
CA GLU A 626 28.91 20.33 -17.43
C GLU A 626 28.80 21.39 -18.54
N GLU A 627 28.64 20.99 -19.80
CA GLU A 627 28.66 21.96 -20.92
C GLU A 627 27.34 22.69 -21.10
N VAL A 628 26.20 22.00 -21.02
CA VAL A 628 24.88 22.62 -21.27
C VAL A 628 24.35 23.32 -20.01
N VAL A 629 24.19 22.57 -18.92
CA VAL A 629 23.66 23.11 -17.65
C VAL A 629 24.68 24.01 -16.94
N GLY A 630 25.97 23.65 -16.94
CA GLY A 630 27.01 24.47 -16.31
C GLY A 630 27.17 25.85 -16.95
N LYS A 631 27.17 25.91 -18.29
CA LYS A 631 27.19 27.17 -19.04
C LYS A 631 25.93 28.00 -18.81
N ALA A 632 24.74 27.41 -18.95
CA ALA A 632 23.48 28.12 -18.73
C ALA A 632 23.34 28.66 -17.29
N ARG A 633 23.79 27.90 -16.27
CA ARG A 633 23.83 28.38 -14.87
C ARG A 633 24.78 29.56 -14.69
N LYS A 634 25.96 29.52 -15.32
CA LYS A 634 26.93 30.61 -15.28
C LYS A 634 26.36 31.87 -15.94
N ASP A 635 25.83 31.74 -17.16
CA ASP A 635 25.25 32.85 -17.92
C ASP A 635 24.06 33.48 -17.17
N ASN A 636 23.23 32.67 -16.50
CA ASN A 636 22.15 33.16 -15.64
C ASN A 636 22.67 33.91 -14.39
N ASN A 637 23.69 33.38 -13.72
CA ASN A 637 24.27 34.03 -12.53
C ASN A 637 24.95 35.36 -12.89
N ASP A 638 25.70 35.39 -13.98
CA ASP A 638 26.33 36.61 -14.51
C ASP A 638 25.26 37.65 -14.91
N GLY A 639 24.10 37.21 -15.40
CA GLY A 639 22.91 38.07 -15.60
C GLY A 639 22.34 38.64 -14.30
N LEU A 640 22.06 37.78 -13.30
CA LEU A 640 21.54 38.18 -11.99
C LEU A 640 22.46 39.17 -11.25
N LEU A 641 23.78 38.99 -11.34
CA LEU A 641 24.76 39.88 -10.73
C LEU A 641 24.74 41.28 -11.36
N LYS A 642 24.65 41.37 -12.69
CA LYS A 642 24.52 42.66 -13.41
C LYS A 642 23.24 43.39 -13.02
N LEU A 643 22.11 42.69 -12.96
CA LEU A 643 20.82 43.24 -12.53
C LEU A 643 20.90 43.75 -11.09
N THR A 644 21.43 42.95 -10.16
CA THR A 644 21.59 43.33 -8.75
C THR A 644 22.44 44.60 -8.60
N HIS A 645 23.56 44.67 -9.31
CA HIS A 645 24.47 45.81 -9.23
C HIS A 645 23.82 47.11 -9.72
N TRP A 646 23.12 47.07 -10.87
CA TRP A 646 22.42 48.23 -11.41
C TRP A 646 21.26 48.68 -10.51
N LEU A 647 20.44 47.74 -10.02
CA LEU A 647 19.32 48.03 -9.13
C LEU A 647 19.80 48.69 -7.84
N LYS A 648 20.84 48.16 -7.22
CA LYS A 648 21.44 48.74 -6.02
C LYS A 648 21.93 50.18 -6.25
N GLY A 649 22.68 50.42 -7.33
CA GLY A 649 23.15 51.78 -7.66
C GLY A 649 22.01 52.76 -7.93
N ALA A 650 20.92 52.30 -8.54
CA ALA A 650 19.72 53.09 -8.78
C ALA A 650 18.92 53.39 -7.49
N GLU A 651 18.78 52.42 -6.57
CA GLU A 651 18.18 52.65 -5.25
C GLU A 651 19.02 53.62 -4.40
N GLU A 652 20.35 53.46 -4.39
CA GLU A 652 21.28 54.35 -3.69
C GLU A 652 21.18 55.79 -4.22
N LEU A 653 21.09 55.98 -5.54
CA LEU A 653 20.90 57.30 -6.15
C LEU A 653 19.53 57.92 -5.81
N MET A 654 18.48 57.12 -5.73
CA MET A 654 17.13 57.59 -5.37
C MET A 654 17.01 57.92 -3.87
N ALA A 655 17.79 57.26 -3.02
CA ALA A 655 17.84 57.50 -1.57
C ALA A 655 18.84 58.60 -1.16
N ARG A 656 19.84 58.93 -1.99
CA ARG A 656 20.87 59.95 -1.72
C ARG A 656 20.24 61.29 -1.32
N GLU A 657 20.60 61.83 -0.16
CA GLU A 657 20.23 63.20 0.21
C GLU A 657 21.00 64.20 -0.67
N VAL A 658 20.30 65.21 -1.18
CA VAL A 658 20.85 66.20 -2.12
C VAL A 658 20.56 67.61 -1.60
N ALA A 659 21.60 68.43 -1.44
CA ALA A 659 21.41 69.82 -1.02
C ALA A 659 20.64 70.61 -2.09
N CYS A 660 19.69 71.45 -1.67
CA CYS A 660 18.92 72.32 -2.57
C CYS A 660 19.76 73.50 -3.08
N LYS A 661 20.73 73.21 -3.95
CA LYS A 661 21.58 74.19 -4.66
C LYS A 661 21.57 73.91 -6.15
N HIS A 662 21.60 74.96 -6.98
CA HIS A 662 21.42 74.80 -8.43
C HIS A 662 22.46 73.85 -9.07
N ALA A 663 23.75 74.03 -8.76
CA ALA A 663 24.82 73.17 -9.29
C ALA A 663 24.66 71.69 -8.85
N VAL A 664 24.39 71.44 -7.57
CA VAL A 664 24.27 70.09 -7.00
C VAL A 664 23.05 69.36 -7.55
N LEU A 665 21.95 70.08 -7.77
CA LEU A 665 20.74 69.53 -8.39
C LEU A 665 20.90 69.26 -9.89
N ARG A 666 21.74 70.03 -10.59
CA ARG A 666 22.12 69.79 -11.99
C ARG A 666 22.94 68.50 -12.12
N ASP A 667 23.91 68.28 -11.24
CA ASP A 667 24.71 67.05 -11.24
C ASP A 667 23.85 65.82 -10.89
N TYR A 668 22.97 65.94 -9.89
CA TYR A 668 22.00 64.91 -9.55
C TYR A 668 21.02 64.60 -10.70
N LEU A 669 20.62 65.60 -11.48
CA LEU A 669 19.80 65.41 -12.66
C LEU A 669 20.54 64.62 -13.75
N ASN A 670 21.81 64.92 -14.01
CA ASN A 670 22.65 64.19 -14.96
C ASN A 670 22.83 62.71 -14.55
N ASP A 671 23.03 62.45 -13.25
CA ASP A 671 23.09 61.08 -12.71
C ASP A 671 21.77 60.33 -13.00
N LEU A 672 20.61 60.94 -12.68
CA LEU A 672 19.29 60.34 -12.91
C LEU A 672 19.01 60.09 -14.39
N GLU A 673 19.38 61.01 -15.28
CA GLU A 673 19.24 60.85 -16.74
C GLU A 673 20.12 59.72 -17.28
N THR A 674 21.33 59.57 -16.74
CA THR A 674 22.25 58.47 -17.09
C THR A 674 21.66 57.12 -16.73
N PHE A 675 21.10 56.96 -15.52
CA PHE A 675 20.39 55.74 -15.14
C PHE A 675 19.11 55.54 -15.98
N SER A 676 18.35 56.61 -16.27
CA SER A 676 17.15 56.51 -17.10
C SER A 676 17.44 56.06 -18.54
N ALA A 677 18.61 56.38 -19.10
CA ALA A 677 19.03 55.94 -20.43
C ALA A 677 19.41 54.44 -20.47
N GLN A 678 19.82 53.87 -19.34
CA GLN A 678 20.22 52.46 -19.24
C GLN A 678 19.03 51.49 -19.08
N ILE A 679 17.86 51.99 -18.65
CA ILE A 679 16.63 51.20 -18.42
C ILE A 679 16.32 50.20 -19.56
N PRO A 680 16.34 50.56 -20.86
CA PRO A 680 15.99 49.62 -21.93
C PRO A 680 16.97 48.46 -22.09
N ALA A 681 18.27 48.69 -21.84
CA ALA A 681 19.29 47.64 -21.89
C ALA A 681 19.11 46.67 -20.71
N ILE A 682 18.91 47.22 -19.50
CA ILE A 682 18.68 46.43 -18.28
C ILE A 682 17.34 45.66 -18.36
N GLU A 683 16.31 46.19 -19.02
CA GLU A 683 15.06 45.46 -19.30
C GLU A 683 15.30 44.26 -20.22
N ASN A 684 16.14 44.40 -21.25
CA ASN A 684 16.52 43.30 -22.13
C ASN A 684 17.37 42.25 -21.39
N ASP A 685 18.35 42.67 -20.59
CA ASP A 685 19.17 41.77 -19.78
C ASP A 685 18.32 41.02 -18.74
N SER A 686 17.33 41.69 -18.14
CA SER A 686 16.35 41.09 -17.22
C SER A 686 15.49 40.02 -17.92
N LYS A 687 15.01 40.31 -19.13
CA LYS A 687 14.27 39.35 -19.94
C LYS A 687 15.13 38.13 -20.31
N THR A 688 16.33 38.36 -20.81
CA THR A 688 17.26 37.29 -21.25
C THR A 688 17.67 36.40 -20.07
N THR A 689 17.94 37.00 -18.90
CA THR A 689 18.21 36.26 -17.66
C THR A 689 16.98 35.46 -17.22
N THR A 690 15.77 36.01 -17.33
CA THR A 690 14.52 35.29 -17.00
C THR A 690 14.29 34.10 -17.93
N GLU A 691 14.56 34.21 -19.22
CA GLU A 691 14.42 33.12 -20.19
C GLU A 691 15.43 31.99 -19.91
N THR A 692 16.68 32.32 -19.59
CA THR A 692 17.70 31.35 -19.16
C THR A 692 17.37 30.69 -17.82
N ALA A 693 16.81 31.43 -16.86
CA ALA A 693 16.30 30.84 -15.62
C ALA A 693 15.14 29.86 -15.89
N GLN A 694 14.20 30.22 -16.76
CA GLN A 694 13.04 29.38 -17.10
C GLN A 694 13.41 28.08 -17.81
N SER A 695 14.47 28.05 -18.63
CA SER A 695 14.97 26.79 -19.21
C SER A 695 15.62 25.90 -18.14
N LEU A 696 16.36 26.50 -17.19
CA LEU A 696 17.00 25.79 -16.06
C LEU A 696 16.00 25.20 -15.05
N VAL A 697 14.75 25.69 -14.96
CA VAL A 697 13.69 25.18 -14.05
C VAL A 697 13.49 23.67 -14.15
N LYS A 698 13.61 23.09 -15.34
CA LYS A 698 13.37 21.64 -15.56
C LYS A 698 14.55 20.74 -15.18
N GLU A 699 15.73 21.31 -14.99
CA GLU A 699 17.01 20.58 -14.89
C GLU A 699 17.77 20.87 -13.58
N CYS A 700 17.18 21.65 -12.68
CA CYS A 700 17.75 22.01 -11.38
C CYS A 700 16.87 21.49 -10.22
N SER A 701 17.45 21.37 -9.02
CA SER A 701 16.73 20.97 -7.81
C SER A 701 15.73 22.06 -7.38
N GLN A 702 14.61 21.64 -6.79
CA GLN A 702 13.50 22.52 -6.44
C GLN A 702 13.93 23.72 -5.58
N ASP A 703 14.85 23.53 -4.63
CA ASP A 703 15.33 24.60 -3.74
C ASP A 703 16.10 25.69 -4.51
N VAL A 704 17.00 25.29 -5.42
CA VAL A 704 17.77 26.20 -6.28
C VAL A 704 16.85 26.93 -7.26
N VAL A 705 15.85 26.24 -7.79
CA VAL A 705 14.81 26.84 -8.64
C VAL A 705 14.00 27.87 -7.87
N ASN A 706 13.58 27.55 -6.64
CA ASN A 706 12.83 28.47 -5.78
C ASN A 706 13.65 29.72 -5.43
N GLU A 707 14.92 29.56 -5.05
CA GLU A 707 15.84 30.66 -4.73
C GLU A 707 16.11 31.57 -5.94
N MET A 708 16.36 30.99 -7.12
CA MET A 708 16.53 31.72 -8.38
C MET A 708 15.26 32.51 -8.77
N LEU A 709 14.09 31.89 -8.71
CA LEU A 709 12.82 32.53 -9.05
C LEU A 709 12.41 33.60 -8.03
N GLN A 710 12.66 33.37 -6.74
CA GLN A 710 12.44 34.37 -5.69
C GLN A 710 13.33 35.61 -5.90
N SER A 711 14.62 35.39 -6.18
CA SER A 711 15.57 36.47 -6.47
C SER A 711 15.16 37.28 -7.70
N LEU A 712 14.77 36.61 -8.79
CA LEU A 712 14.24 37.26 -10.00
C LEU A 712 12.98 38.08 -9.73
N ASN A 713 12.04 37.55 -8.95
CA ASN A 713 10.80 38.26 -8.63
C ASN A 713 11.07 39.55 -7.83
N ILE A 714 11.93 39.47 -6.80
CA ILE A 714 12.33 40.65 -6.00
C ILE A 714 13.03 41.69 -6.88
N GLN A 715 14.01 41.29 -7.69
CA GLN A 715 14.72 42.19 -8.61
C GLN A 715 13.77 42.83 -9.63
N LYS A 716 12.82 42.07 -10.17
CA LYS A 716 11.82 42.55 -11.14
C LYS A 716 10.86 43.57 -10.51
N GLU A 717 10.44 43.36 -9.27
CA GLU A 717 9.61 44.32 -8.54
C GLU A 717 10.33 45.65 -8.32
N VAL A 718 11.58 45.60 -7.85
CA VAL A 718 12.44 46.79 -7.67
C VAL A 718 12.69 47.49 -9.01
N PHE A 719 12.96 46.75 -10.09
CA PHE A 719 13.15 47.30 -11.43
C PHE A 719 11.90 48.06 -11.92
N VAL A 720 10.72 47.44 -11.80
CA VAL A 720 9.44 48.06 -12.23
C VAL A 720 9.14 49.33 -11.43
N ARG A 721 9.46 49.35 -10.13
CA ARG A 721 9.33 50.55 -9.29
C ARG A 721 10.26 51.67 -9.75
N LEU A 722 11.57 51.40 -9.85
CA LEU A 722 12.59 52.38 -10.27
C LEU A 722 12.35 52.92 -11.69
N ARG A 723 11.91 52.06 -12.62
CA ARG A 723 11.53 52.44 -13.99
C ARG A 723 10.49 53.55 -14.03
N LYS A 724 9.58 53.60 -13.04
CA LYS A 724 8.57 54.65 -12.92
C LYS A 724 9.09 55.85 -12.11
N GLU A 725 9.75 55.61 -10.99
CA GLU A 725 10.15 56.66 -10.06
C GLU A 725 11.29 57.55 -10.60
N ILE A 726 12.26 57.00 -11.34
CA ILE A 726 13.40 57.78 -11.89
C ILE A 726 12.91 58.85 -12.91
N PRO A 727 12.09 58.54 -13.93
CA PRO A 727 11.54 59.55 -14.84
C PRO A 727 10.64 60.58 -14.14
N GLU A 728 9.82 60.16 -13.16
CA GLU A 728 9.03 61.09 -12.36
C GLU A 728 9.94 62.03 -11.55
N LYS A 729 11.07 61.54 -11.03
CA LYS A 729 12.05 62.36 -10.30
C LYS A 729 12.73 63.38 -11.19
N ILE A 730 13.21 62.96 -12.37
CA ILE A 730 13.78 63.83 -13.41
C ILE A 730 12.83 64.98 -13.74
N LYS A 731 11.54 64.68 -13.95
CA LYS A 731 10.50 65.68 -14.22
C LYS A 731 10.37 66.71 -13.10
N HIS A 732 10.35 66.29 -11.85
CA HIS A 732 10.20 67.20 -10.71
C HIS A 732 11.46 68.05 -10.45
N VAL A 733 12.67 67.48 -10.60
CA VAL A 733 13.94 68.22 -10.46
C VAL A 733 14.07 69.28 -11.57
N LYS A 734 13.80 68.91 -12.83
CA LYS A 734 13.80 69.86 -13.97
C LYS A 734 12.82 71.03 -13.78
N ALA A 735 11.67 70.79 -13.17
CA ALA A 735 10.67 71.83 -12.97
C ALA A 735 11.09 72.90 -11.95
N VAL A 736 11.90 72.52 -10.95
CA VAL A 736 12.29 73.39 -9.83
C VAL A 736 13.66 74.05 -10.02
N LEU A 737 14.53 73.45 -10.86
CA LEU A 737 15.88 73.94 -11.14
C LEU A 737 15.97 75.43 -11.55
N PRO A 738 15.08 75.99 -12.40
CA PRO A 738 15.11 77.41 -12.80
C PRO A 738 14.64 78.36 -11.69
N ASP A 739 13.67 77.93 -10.86
CA ASP A 739 13.21 78.73 -9.71
C ASP A 739 14.32 78.84 -8.65
N ILE A 740 15.12 77.78 -8.43
CA ILE A 740 16.29 77.82 -7.54
C ILE A 740 17.39 78.74 -8.09
N GLU A 741 17.68 78.68 -9.39
CA GLU A 741 18.65 79.59 -10.04
C GLU A 741 18.23 81.07 -9.90
N SER A 742 16.92 81.34 -10.05
CA SER A 742 16.37 82.69 -9.82
C SER A 742 16.50 83.12 -8.35
N LEU A 743 16.29 82.20 -7.40
CA LEU A 743 16.45 82.48 -5.97
C LEU A 743 17.91 82.77 -5.61
N GLU A 744 18.85 81.88 -5.92
CA GLU A 744 20.27 82.04 -5.58
C GLU A 744 20.83 83.38 -6.08
N ASN A 745 20.55 83.74 -7.34
CA ASN A 745 20.95 85.03 -7.90
C ASN A 745 20.29 86.22 -7.19
N GLY A 746 18.98 86.15 -6.92
CA GLY A 746 18.24 87.25 -6.30
C GLY A 746 18.58 87.49 -4.83
N LEU A 747 18.90 86.44 -4.08
CA LEU A 747 19.34 86.53 -2.69
C LEU A 747 20.75 87.15 -2.60
N MET A 748 21.63 86.85 -3.57
CA MET A 748 22.95 87.48 -3.67
C MET A 748 22.87 88.99 -3.92
N ASP A 749 21.96 89.44 -4.81
CA ASP A 749 21.74 90.87 -5.08
C ASP A 749 21.22 91.62 -3.83
N LEU A 750 20.35 90.98 -3.05
CA LEU A 750 19.78 91.51 -1.80
C LEU A 750 20.84 91.58 -0.68
N ASP A 751 21.63 90.53 -0.46
CA ASP A 751 22.78 90.51 0.47
C ASP A 751 23.74 91.69 0.19
N ALA A 752 24.05 91.92 -1.09
CA ALA A 752 24.96 92.99 -1.52
C ALA A 752 24.39 94.41 -1.34
N TRP A 753 23.06 94.57 -1.32
CA TRP A 753 22.42 95.85 -0.98
C TRP A 753 22.35 96.06 0.53
N LEU A 754 21.94 95.05 1.30
CA LEU A 754 21.85 95.12 2.77
C LEU A 754 23.22 95.43 3.40
N SER A 755 24.26 94.72 2.97
CA SER A 755 25.64 94.94 3.43
C SER A 755 26.13 96.38 3.20
N ARG A 756 25.74 97.01 2.09
CA ARG A 756 26.06 98.43 1.81
C ARG A 756 25.33 99.39 2.77
N GLY A 757 24.08 99.09 3.09
CA GLY A 757 23.29 99.90 4.01
C GLY A 757 23.73 99.79 5.47
N GLU A 758 24.04 98.58 5.95
CA GLU A 758 24.59 98.37 7.30
C GLU A 758 25.95 99.04 7.49
N ALA A 759 26.84 98.95 6.51
CA ALA A 759 28.16 99.60 6.55
C ALA A 759 28.05 101.13 6.69
N LEU A 760 27.05 101.75 6.06
CA LEU A 760 26.76 103.18 6.22
C LEU A 760 26.25 103.51 7.63
N LEU A 761 25.42 102.63 8.23
CA LEU A 761 24.91 102.83 9.59
C LEU A 761 25.99 102.71 10.67
N GLN A 762 26.95 101.81 10.50
CA GLN A 762 28.08 101.67 11.42
C GLN A 762 29.07 102.85 11.34
N SER A 763 29.06 103.62 10.26
CA SER A 763 29.96 104.78 10.05
C SER A 763 29.51 106.08 10.75
N HIS A 764 28.50 106.03 11.62
CA HIS A 764 27.85 107.20 12.21
C HIS A 764 28.58 107.75 13.46
N THR A 765 29.27 108.89 13.32
CA THR A 765 29.83 109.68 14.44
C THR A 765 29.12 111.03 14.55
N LEU A 766 28.62 111.40 15.74
CA LEU A 766 27.77 112.59 15.92
C LEU A 766 28.54 113.93 16.02
N ASP A 767 29.86 113.91 16.19
CA ASP A 767 30.68 115.12 16.16
C ASP A 767 31.07 115.49 14.71
N GLY A 768 30.94 116.78 14.36
CA GLY A 768 31.33 117.29 13.03
C GLY A 768 30.90 118.74 12.80
N THR A 769 31.51 119.39 11.81
CA THR A 769 31.12 120.72 11.34
C THR A 769 29.80 120.68 10.55
N ARG A 770 29.20 121.85 10.33
CA ARG A 770 27.91 121.97 9.63
C ARG A 770 27.94 121.39 8.20
N GLU A 771 29.00 121.65 7.44
CA GLU A 771 29.16 121.13 6.07
C GLU A 771 29.33 119.60 6.04
N GLU A 772 30.04 119.01 7.02
CA GLU A 772 30.18 117.55 7.16
C GLU A 772 28.84 116.88 7.47
N THR A 773 27.90 117.60 8.10
CA THR A 773 26.55 117.11 8.41
C THR A 773 25.66 117.08 7.16
N GLU A 774 25.69 118.13 6.34
CA GLU A 774 24.94 118.18 5.08
C GLU A 774 25.40 117.09 4.08
N GLN A 775 26.71 116.85 3.94
CA GLN A 775 27.23 115.77 3.08
C GLN A 775 26.81 114.36 3.53
N ARG A 776 26.63 114.15 4.85
CA ARG A 776 26.18 112.85 5.38
C ARG A 776 24.72 112.58 5.06
N ILE A 777 23.86 113.60 5.20
CA ILE A 777 22.43 113.49 4.84
C ILE A 777 22.26 113.11 3.36
N GLU A 778 23.07 113.68 2.46
CA GLU A 778 22.99 113.37 1.03
C GLU A 778 23.40 111.92 0.71
N LYS A 779 24.42 111.38 1.39
CA LYS A 779 24.82 109.96 1.25
C LYS A 779 23.72 109.00 1.68
N HIS A 780 22.98 109.31 2.76
CA HIS A 780 21.86 108.48 3.19
C HIS A 780 20.70 108.49 2.17
N LYS A 781 20.37 109.64 1.56
CA LYS A 781 19.30 109.72 0.55
C LYS A 781 19.48 108.75 -0.61
N VAL A 782 20.72 108.52 -1.06
CA VAL A 782 21.01 107.60 -2.18
C VAL A 782 20.51 106.19 -1.87
N VAL A 783 20.81 105.64 -0.68
CA VAL A 783 20.35 104.31 -0.28
C VAL A 783 18.83 104.26 -0.10
N PHE A 784 18.21 105.31 0.43
CA PHE A 784 16.75 105.39 0.55
C PHE A 784 16.03 105.55 -0.79
N SER A 785 16.70 105.98 -1.87
CA SER A 785 16.11 105.96 -3.21
C SER A 785 15.94 104.51 -3.76
N GLU A 786 16.85 103.59 -3.39
CA GLU A 786 16.83 102.20 -3.86
C GLU A 786 15.83 101.30 -3.09
N ILE A 787 15.38 101.70 -1.88
CA ILE A 787 14.63 100.82 -0.96
C ILE A 787 13.32 100.28 -1.54
N THR A 788 12.64 101.05 -2.39
CA THR A 788 11.37 100.63 -3.03
C THR A 788 11.60 99.53 -4.08
N TYR A 789 12.69 99.63 -4.84
CA TYR A 789 13.08 98.61 -5.81
C TYR A 789 13.48 97.31 -5.10
N GLN A 790 14.30 97.42 -4.05
CA GLN A 790 14.80 96.27 -3.30
C GLN A 790 13.68 95.55 -2.53
N LYS A 791 12.67 96.28 -2.04
CA LYS A 791 11.44 95.68 -1.50
C LYS A 791 10.70 94.87 -2.55
N SER A 792 10.50 95.43 -3.76
CA SER A 792 9.84 94.71 -4.85
C SER A 792 10.64 93.48 -5.33
N LEU A 793 11.97 93.52 -5.23
CA LEU A 793 12.84 92.38 -5.51
C LEU A 793 12.65 91.28 -4.45
N LEU A 794 12.67 91.65 -3.16
CA LEU A 794 12.45 90.74 -2.03
C LEU A 794 11.07 90.05 -2.12
N ASP A 795 9.99 90.82 -2.33
CA ASP A 795 8.62 90.30 -2.50
C ASP A 795 8.54 89.34 -3.70
N CYS A 796 9.19 89.67 -4.82
CA CYS A 796 9.28 88.80 -5.99
C CYS A 796 10.01 87.48 -5.68
N LYS A 797 11.15 87.53 -4.99
CA LYS A 797 11.93 86.32 -4.64
C LYS A 797 11.21 85.47 -3.59
N ASN A 798 10.54 86.06 -2.61
CA ASN A 798 9.65 85.35 -1.68
C ASN A 798 8.54 84.57 -2.44
N ALA A 799 7.96 85.16 -3.50
CA ALA A 799 6.98 84.47 -4.35
C ALA A 799 7.59 83.35 -5.24
N VAL A 800 8.88 83.41 -5.57
CA VAL A 800 9.61 82.28 -6.19
C VAL A 800 9.83 81.16 -5.17
N TYR A 801 10.26 81.51 -3.95
CA TYR A 801 10.51 80.57 -2.87
C TYR A 801 9.25 79.74 -2.52
N GLN A 802 8.07 80.36 -2.43
CA GLN A 802 6.83 79.62 -2.20
C GLN A 802 6.49 78.60 -3.30
N ARG A 803 6.90 78.80 -4.55
CA ARG A 803 6.71 77.78 -5.61
C ARG A 803 7.64 76.58 -5.42
N VAL A 804 8.88 76.83 -4.98
CA VAL A 804 9.83 75.77 -4.61
C VAL A 804 9.31 74.99 -3.40
N GLU A 805 8.77 75.70 -2.40
CA GLU A 805 8.17 75.08 -1.20
C GLU A 805 6.97 74.18 -1.52
N GLN A 806 6.08 74.57 -2.43
CA GLN A 806 4.96 73.73 -2.89
C GLN A 806 5.41 72.40 -3.52
N MET A 807 6.66 72.30 -3.98
CA MET A 807 7.23 71.07 -4.55
C MET A 807 7.94 70.18 -3.52
N LYS A 808 8.16 70.64 -2.29
CA LYS A 808 8.75 69.92 -1.14
C LYS A 808 8.23 68.47 -0.97
N PRO A 809 6.92 68.15 -0.98
CA PRO A 809 6.44 66.77 -0.82
C PRO A 809 6.80 65.82 -1.98
N LYS A 810 7.11 66.34 -3.17
CA LYS A 810 7.55 65.57 -4.36
C LYS A 810 9.09 65.41 -4.41
N LEU A 811 9.80 66.20 -3.62
CA LEU A 811 11.26 66.30 -3.59
C LEU A 811 11.85 65.76 -2.28
N LYS A 812 11.31 64.65 -1.75
CA LYS A 812 11.60 64.09 -0.41
C LYS A 812 13.08 63.99 0.02
N ASN A 813 14.01 63.73 -0.89
CA ASN A 813 15.45 63.61 -0.61
C ASN A 813 16.24 64.91 -0.90
N ILE A 814 15.58 66.00 -1.27
CA ILE A 814 16.22 67.30 -1.50
C ILE A 814 16.07 68.16 -0.25
N ASN A 815 17.20 68.52 0.35
CA ASN A 815 17.23 69.26 1.61
C ASN A 815 17.14 70.78 1.36
N LEU A 816 15.98 71.34 1.69
CA LEU A 816 15.64 72.76 1.55
C LEU A 816 16.10 73.63 2.73
N TYR A 817 16.54 73.06 3.86
CA TYR A 817 16.83 73.78 5.11
C TYR A 817 17.79 74.97 4.95
N VAL A 818 18.80 74.83 4.09
CA VAL A 818 19.80 75.88 3.81
C VAL A 818 19.20 77.06 3.04
N LEU A 819 18.19 76.81 2.20
CA LEU A 819 17.45 77.85 1.48
C LEU A 819 16.40 78.49 2.40
N ASP A 820 15.67 77.68 3.17
CA ASP A 820 14.67 78.10 4.16
C ASP A 820 15.26 79.15 5.12
N GLY A 821 16.39 78.84 5.78
CA GLY A 821 17.02 79.76 6.74
C GLY A 821 17.59 81.04 6.12
N ARG A 822 18.09 80.99 4.88
CA ARG A 822 18.69 82.18 4.23
C ARG A 822 17.64 83.17 3.72
N VAL A 823 16.47 82.68 3.31
CA VAL A 823 15.32 83.54 2.98
C VAL A 823 14.80 84.22 4.25
N GLU A 824 14.75 83.52 5.39
CA GLU A 824 14.32 84.10 6.67
C GLU A 824 15.28 85.20 7.19
N GLU A 825 16.59 84.96 7.14
CA GLU A 825 17.63 85.92 7.54
C GLU A 825 17.54 87.24 6.75
N LEU A 826 17.47 87.16 5.42
CA LEU A 826 17.36 88.31 4.52
C LEU A 826 16.09 89.15 4.73
N ASN A 827 14.94 88.50 4.98
CA ASN A 827 13.68 89.19 5.28
C ASN A 827 13.78 89.98 6.60
N ASN A 828 14.46 89.44 7.61
CA ASN A 828 14.63 90.11 8.90
C ASN A 828 15.55 91.34 8.81
N CYS A 829 16.70 91.23 8.14
CA CYS A 829 17.63 92.36 7.99
C CYS A 829 17.01 93.53 7.21
N PHE A 830 16.22 93.23 6.17
CA PHE A 830 15.50 94.26 5.39
C PHE A 830 14.51 95.06 6.25
N GLN A 831 13.81 94.42 7.19
CA GLN A 831 12.87 95.12 8.08
C GLN A 831 13.58 96.08 9.04
N GLN A 832 14.71 95.69 9.64
CA GLN A 832 15.44 96.54 10.59
C GLN A 832 15.93 97.84 9.94
N MET A 833 16.51 97.73 8.73
CA MET A 833 17.07 98.89 8.02
C MET A 833 16.02 99.90 7.55
N ASN A 834 14.76 99.48 7.38
CA ASN A 834 13.66 100.36 6.99
C ASN A 834 13.10 101.21 8.17
N LEU A 835 13.35 100.83 9.43
CA LEU A 835 12.72 101.44 10.62
C LEU A 835 13.67 102.33 11.44
N VAL A 836 14.90 101.91 11.67
CA VAL A 836 15.80 102.54 12.66
C VAL A 836 16.41 103.87 12.16
N VAL A 837 16.65 103.97 10.86
CA VAL A 837 17.47 105.04 10.26
C VAL A 837 16.78 106.42 10.17
N PRO A 838 15.49 106.52 9.79
CA PRO A 838 14.81 107.82 9.71
C PRO A 838 14.80 108.56 11.06
N ILE A 839 14.58 107.83 12.16
CA ILE A 839 14.49 108.36 13.52
C ILE A 839 15.78 109.07 13.94
N LYS A 840 16.95 108.48 13.59
CA LYS A 840 18.27 109.08 13.89
C LYS A 840 18.54 110.35 13.09
N LEU A 841 18.12 110.40 11.82
CA LEU A 841 18.31 111.59 10.98
C LEU A 841 17.45 112.77 11.44
N GLU A 842 16.22 112.51 11.89
CA GLU A 842 15.29 113.57 12.30
C GLU A 842 15.67 114.22 13.65
N PHE A 843 16.32 113.47 14.55
CA PHE A 843 16.83 114.00 15.83
C PHE A 843 17.92 115.08 15.62
N VAL A 844 18.89 114.81 14.75
CA VAL A 844 20.01 115.72 14.45
C VAL A 844 19.51 117.08 13.92
N VAL A 845 18.42 117.08 13.14
CA VAL A 845 17.81 118.31 12.59
C VAL A 845 17.20 119.21 13.68
N GLN A 846 16.79 118.65 14.83
CA GLN A 846 16.27 119.44 15.96
C GLN A 846 17.36 119.91 16.90
N GLU A 847 18.43 119.13 17.07
CA GLU A 847 19.60 119.46 17.88
C GLU A 847 20.25 120.80 17.44
N GLU A 848 20.45 120.99 16.13
CA GLU A 848 21.08 122.21 15.58
C GLU A 848 20.26 123.48 15.88
N LYS A 849 18.91 123.40 15.77
CA LYS A 849 18.01 124.53 16.05
C LYS A 849 18.05 124.96 17.52
N PHE A 850 18.13 124.00 18.43
CA PHE A 850 18.19 124.26 19.87
C PHE A 850 19.51 124.95 20.26
N LEU A 851 20.64 124.45 19.77
CA LEU A 851 21.96 124.99 20.10
C LEU A 851 22.11 126.45 19.67
N GLY A 852 21.71 126.79 18.44
CA GLY A 852 21.75 128.17 17.92
C GLY A 852 20.76 129.14 18.57
N LEU A 853 19.83 128.64 19.41
CA LEU A 853 18.92 129.45 20.21
C LEU A 853 19.53 129.77 21.59
N VAL A 854 20.04 128.75 22.31
CA VAL A 854 20.60 128.91 23.67
C VAL A 854 21.76 129.92 23.71
N GLU A 855 22.67 129.84 22.74
CA GLU A 855 23.87 130.68 22.68
C GLU A 855 23.55 132.19 22.61
N LYS A 856 22.41 132.57 22.01
CA LYS A 856 21.97 133.97 21.93
C LYS A 856 21.48 134.53 23.27
N ALA A 857 20.92 133.68 24.15
CA ALA A 857 20.39 134.12 25.43
C ALA A 857 21.44 134.18 26.55
N GLU A 858 22.44 133.29 26.51
CA GLU A 858 23.60 133.34 27.41
C GLU A 858 24.32 134.71 27.32
N ILE A 859 24.44 135.26 26.10
CA ILE A 859 24.99 136.62 25.84
C ILE A 859 24.12 137.74 26.45
N ALA A 860 22.79 137.59 26.43
CA ALA A 860 21.85 138.62 26.89
C ALA A 860 21.83 138.77 28.43
N ILE A 861 21.89 137.66 29.18
CA ILE A 861 21.91 137.68 30.65
C ILE A 861 23.11 138.47 31.18
N TYR A 862 24.29 138.28 30.57
CA TYR A 862 25.53 138.93 30.98
C TYR A 862 25.46 140.47 30.88
N GLN A 863 24.74 141.00 29.87
CA GLN A 863 24.56 142.45 29.70
C GLN A 863 23.56 143.07 30.71
N LEU A 864 22.59 142.28 31.20
CA LEU A 864 21.59 142.74 32.16
C LEU A 864 22.16 142.90 33.58
N GLN A 865 23.03 141.97 34.02
CA GLN A 865 23.63 142.03 35.35
C GLN A 865 24.50 143.30 35.57
N GLN A 866 25.17 143.81 34.53
CA GLN A 866 25.93 145.07 34.63
C GLN A 866 25.06 146.30 34.93
N LYS A 867 23.79 146.33 34.48
CA LYS A 867 22.91 147.51 34.65
C LYS A 867 22.22 147.58 36.00
N LEU A 868 22.00 146.44 36.66
CA LEU A 868 21.28 146.39 37.95
C LEU A 868 22.13 146.92 39.13
N GLN A 869 23.46 146.96 38.99
CA GLN A 869 24.36 147.51 40.02
C GLN A 869 24.39 149.06 40.07
N SER A 870 24.00 149.77 39.00
CA SER A 870 24.08 151.24 38.94
C SER A 870 22.83 152.00 39.42
N ARG A 871 21.74 151.30 39.76
CA ARG A 871 20.50 151.86 40.36
C ARG A 871 19.79 153.00 39.61
N GLU A 872 20.00 153.13 38.30
CA GLU A 872 19.18 154.02 37.45
C GLU A 872 17.97 153.27 36.85
N ASN A 873 16.80 153.91 36.87
CA ASN A 873 15.54 153.48 36.21
C ASN A 873 15.05 152.02 36.46
N VAL A 874 14.56 151.75 37.67
CA VAL A 874 14.05 150.42 38.09
C VAL A 874 12.83 149.97 37.26
N GLU A 875 11.90 150.87 36.95
CA GLU A 875 10.64 150.54 36.27
C GLU A 875 10.84 150.18 34.78
N GLU A 876 11.71 150.92 34.08
CA GLU A 876 12.10 150.62 32.70
C GLU A 876 12.94 149.33 32.60
N THR A 877 13.75 149.06 33.64
CA THR A 877 14.53 147.82 33.74
C THR A 877 13.63 146.61 34.01
N MET A 878 12.59 146.73 34.86
CA MET A 878 11.57 145.68 35.02
C MET A 878 10.83 145.38 33.72
N GLN A 879 10.41 146.41 32.97
CA GLN A 879 9.70 146.19 31.70
C GLN A 879 10.58 145.49 30.64
N LYS A 880 11.86 145.87 30.51
CA LYS A 880 12.80 145.21 29.58
C LYS A 880 13.18 143.78 30.02
N GLN A 881 13.26 143.51 31.32
CA GLN A 881 13.47 142.15 31.85
C GLN A 881 12.28 141.22 31.54
N VAL A 882 11.05 141.70 31.71
CA VAL A 882 9.83 140.95 31.38
C VAL A 882 9.75 140.66 29.87
N MET A 883 10.10 141.63 29.02
CA MET A 883 9.93 141.49 27.57
C MET A 883 10.90 140.51 26.90
N ILE A 884 12.12 140.32 27.44
CA ILE A 884 13.10 139.36 26.90
C ILE A 884 12.76 137.91 27.31
N TYR A 885 12.21 137.71 28.52
CA TYR A 885 12.04 136.36 29.08
C TYR A 885 10.60 135.81 29.10
N GLN A 886 9.57 136.63 28.86
CA GLN A 886 8.18 136.16 28.71
C GLN A 886 7.73 136.01 27.23
N GLY A 887 8.68 135.77 26.32
CA GLY A 887 8.47 135.70 24.86
C GLY A 887 8.91 134.38 24.18
N ASP A 888 9.03 134.42 22.83
CA ASP A 888 9.23 133.26 21.95
C ASP A 888 10.45 132.37 22.25
N PHE A 889 11.46 132.91 22.94
CA PHE A 889 12.64 132.16 23.35
C PHE A 889 12.28 130.90 24.15
N GLN A 890 11.43 131.05 25.18
CA GLN A 890 11.08 129.93 26.06
C GLN A 890 10.21 128.89 25.34
N LYS A 891 9.28 129.31 24.46
CA LYS A 891 8.47 128.40 23.65
C LYS A 891 9.31 127.59 22.66
N THR A 892 10.24 128.24 21.98
CA THR A 892 11.03 127.59 20.91
C THR A 892 12.08 126.64 21.47
N GLY A 893 12.75 127.01 22.56
CA GLY A 893 13.71 126.12 23.24
C GLY A 893 13.06 124.87 23.84
N VAL A 894 11.90 125.01 24.48
CA VAL A 894 11.12 123.87 24.99
C VAL A 894 10.64 122.98 23.83
N LYS A 895 10.10 123.56 22.76
CA LYS A 895 9.61 122.77 21.61
C LYS A 895 10.72 121.91 20.97
N CYS A 896 11.92 122.43 20.78
CA CYS A 896 13.03 121.65 20.23
C CYS A 896 13.45 120.50 21.17
N LEU A 897 13.41 120.73 22.49
CA LEU A 897 13.67 119.69 23.49
C LEU A 897 12.57 118.62 23.50
N ASP A 898 11.30 118.99 23.42
CA ASP A 898 10.19 118.03 23.39
C ASP A 898 10.22 117.15 22.11
N GLU A 899 10.56 117.73 20.96
CA GLU A 899 10.74 116.99 19.70
C GLU A 899 11.95 116.03 19.77
N MET A 900 13.06 116.44 20.40
CA MET A 900 14.21 115.55 20.65
C MET A 900 13.88 114.42 21.66
N ASP A 901 13.14 114.71 22.73
CA ASP A 901 12.71 113.69 23.70
C ASP A 901 11.85 112.62 23.00
N PHE A 902 10.85 113.04 22.23
CA PHE A 902 9.97 112.16 21.45
C PHE A 902 10.75 111.24 20.50
N LEU A 903 11.69 111.79 19.72
CA LEU A 903 12.51 111.02 18.78
C LEU A 903 13.44 110.04 19.53
N SER A 904 14.02 110.45 20.66
CA SER A 904 14.86 109.56 21.48
C SER A 904 14.09 108.37 22.06
N ARG A 905 12.85 108.59 22.51
CA ARG A 905 11.97 107.53 23.05
C ARG A 905 11.43 106.61 21.96
N THR A 906 11.16 107.15 20.78
CA THR A 906 10.69 106.37 19.63
C THR A 906 11.77 105.39 19.15
N LEU A 907 13.04 105.81 19.14
CA LEU A 907 14.16 104.89 18.89
C LEU A 907 14.20 103.76 19.93
N LEU A 908 14.11 104.07 21.23
CA LEU A 908 14.12 103.08 22.31
C LEU A 908 12.93 102.10 22.32
N GLN A 909 11.81 102.44 21.67
CA GLN A 909 10.70 101.50 21.47
C GLN A 909 10.99 100.46 20.39
N HIS A 910 11.77 100.82 19.35
CA HIS A 910 12.11 99.94 18.25
C HIS A 910 13.45 99.20 18.45
N ASP A 911 14.43 99.84 19.08
CA ASP A 911 15.66 99.23 19.59
C ASP A 911 15.93 99.66 21.05
N PRO A 912 15.48 98.86 22.04
CA PRO A 912 15.69 99.14 23.47
C PRO A 912 17.16 99.17 23.92
N ARG A 913 18.11 98.79 23.06
CA ARG A 913 19.55 98.77 23.37
C ARG A 913 20.22 100.10 23.01
N ASP A 914 19.64 100.87 22.07
CA ASP A 914 20.24 102.09 21.55
C ASP A 914 19.86 103.34 22.37
N ASN A 915 20.66 103.61 23.40
CA ASN A 915 20.52 104.80 24.26
C ASN A 915 21.23 106.06 23.71
N THR A 916 21.72 106.06 22.47
CA THR A 916 22.58 107.15 21.96
C THR A 916 21.89 108.51 21.96
N LEU A 917 20.72 108.62 21.31
CA LEU A 917 19.95 109.86 21.22
C LEU A 917 19.45 110.34 22.60
N HIS A 918 19.05 109.40 23.46
CA HIS A 918 18.52 109.70 24.79
C HIS A 918 19.57 110.37 25.69
N ASN A 919 20.82 109.90 25.61
CA ASN A 919 21.94 110.51 26.33
C ASN A 919 22.29 111.93 25.83
N GLN A 920 22.11 112.23 24.54
CA GLN A 920 22.30 113.59 24.02
C GLN A 920 21.18 114.54 24.46
N TYR A 921 19.91 114.12 24.38
CA TYR A 921 18.78 114.90 24.90
C TYR A 921 19.00 115.34 26.36
N GLY A 922 19.46 114.42 27.22
CA GLY A 922 19.77 114.72 28.62
C GLY A 922 20.81 115.82 28.82
N LYS A 923 21.84 115.90 27.95
CA LYS A 923 22.86 116.97 28.02
C LYS A 923 22.27 118.34 27.67
N HIS A 924 21.44 118.41 26.63
CA HIS A 924 20.78 119.65 26.18
C HIS A 924 19.77 120.16 27.20
N ARG A 925 18.98 119.24 27.78
CA ARG A 925 18.07 119.54 28.88
C ARG A 925 18.78 120.18 30.07
N ALA A 926 19.90 119.60 30.50
CA ALA A 926 20.73 120.13 31.59
C ALA A 926 21.42 121.48 31.26
N ARG A 927 21.55 121.88 29.99
CA ARG A 927 21.99 123.24 29.62
C ARG A 927 20.84 124.25 29.73
N TRP A 928 19.63 123.85 29.30
CA TRP A 928 18.43 124.69 29.38
C TRP A 928 18.03 125.04 30.81
N ASP A 929 17.97 124.05 31.72
CA ASP A 929 17.48 124.29 33.08
C ASP A 929 18.41 125.23 33.88
N ARG A 930 19.75 125.17 33.66
CA ARG A 930 20.73 126.11 34.24
C ARG A 930 20.57 127.56 33.79
N LEU A 931 20.11 127.78 32.56
CA LEU A 931 19.83 129.13 32.04
C LEU A 931 18.64 129.77 32.76
N LYS A 932 17.70 128.95 33.25
CA LYS A 932 16.45 129.38 33.89
C LYS A 932 16.61 129.74 35.36
N GLU A 933 17.37 128.96 36.14
CA GLU A 933 17.61 129.27 37.56
C GLU A 933 18.29 130.63 37.77
N GLY A 934 19.20 131.03 36.86
CA GLY A 934 19.87 132.33 36.91
C GLY A 934 18.94 133.55 36.76
N THR A 935 17.73 133.38 36.24
CA THR A 935 16.75 134.47 36.07
C THR A 935 15.80 134.64 37.25
N ASP A 936 15.35 133.57 37.91
CA ASP A 936 14.34 133.65 38.98
C ASP A 936 14.87 134.35 40.26
N THR A 937 16.15 134.18 40.60
CA THR A 937 16.78 134.88 41.75
C THR A 937 16.78 136.41 41.62
N THR A 938 16.65 136.95 40.40
CA THR A 938 16.63 138.41 40.17
C THR A 938 15.24 139.02 40.40
N LEU A 939 14.19 138.18 40.49
CA LEU A 939 12.78 138.58 40.48
C LEU A 939 12.14 138.63 41.88
N GLN A 940 12.73 137.93 42.86
CA GLN A 940 12.12 137.66 44.17
C GLN A 940 12.22 138.81 45.20
N LEU A 941 12.92 139.91 44.88
CA LEU A 941 13.17 141.04 45.78
C LEU A 941 12.04 142.11 45.83
N SER A 942 10.85 141.87 45.22
CA SER A 942 9.96 142.98 44.80
C SER A 942 8.44 142.95 45.14
N LEU A 943 7.81 141.90 45.70
CA LEU A 943 6.31 141.81 45.81
C LEU A 943 5.78 140.98 47.02
N GLN A 944 4.84 141.48 47.87
CA GLN A 944 4.38 140.69 49.05
C GLN A 944 3.05 141.02 49.84
N GLN A 945 1.97 141.65 49.31
CA GLN A 945 0.77 142.01 50.14
C GLN A 945 -0.62 141.57 49.58
N LEU A 946 -1.71 141.75 50.37
CA LEU A 946 -2.78 140.71 50.51
C LEU A 946 -4.28 141.18 50.74
N PRO A 947 -5.28 140.26 50.67
CA PRO A 947 -6.77 140.48 50.76
C PRO A 947 -7.50 139.78 51.97
N GLU A 948 -8.85 139.89 52.15
CA GLU A 948 -9.65 138.98 53.07
C GLU A 948 -11.22 138.92 52.95
N THR A 949 -11.98 139.91 52.45
CA THR A 949 -13.43 140.12 52.76
C THR A 949 -14.52 139.10 52.33
N TRP A 950 -14.20 138.02 51.62
CA TRP A 950 -15.20 137.21 50.88
C TRP A 950 -16.04 136.19 51.67
N LYS A 951 -15.85 136.04 52.99
CA LYS A 951 -16.32 134.86 53.75
C LYS A 951 -17.80 134.85 54.19
N GLU A 952 -18.39 136.01 54.49
CA GLU A 952 -19.58 136.08 55.36
C GLU A 952 -20.92 135.82 54.65
N TYR A 953 -21.00 136.11 53.35
CA TYR A 953 -22.22 136.01 52.53
C TYR A 953 -22.87 134.61 52.51
N HIS A 954 -22.08 133.54 52.57
CA HIS A 954 -22.57 132.18 52.32
C HIS A 954 -23.42 131.55 53.46
N ILE A 955 -23.48 132.15 54.65
CA ILE A 955 -24.11 131.51 55.83
C ILE A 955 -25.65 131.58 55.79
N LYS A 956 -26.23 132.77 55.61
CA LYS A 956 -27.69 132.98 55.72
C LYS A 956 -28.53 132.22 54.68
N LEU A 957 -27.90 131.79 53.58
CA LEU A 957 -28.58 131.05 52.51
C LEU A 957 -29.11 129.68 53.00
N GLY A 958 -28.57 129.13 54.09
CA GLY A 958 -28.98 127.83 54.62
C GLY A 958 -30.36 127.79 55.29
N GLU A 959 -30.78 128.85 56.00
CA GLU A 959 -31.95 128.80 56.89
C GLU A 959 -33.28 128.71 56.13
N PHE A 960 -33.42 129.49 55.05
CA PHE A 960 -34.61 129.50 54.19
C PHE A 960 -34.90 128.12 53.56
N SER A 961 -33.89 127.26 53.40
CA SER A 961 -34.04 125.91 52.86
C SER A 961 -34.87 124.98 53.77
N ASN A 962 -34.98 125.28 55.07
CA ASN A 962 -35.26 124.26 56.07
C ASN A 962 -36.76 124.09 56.43
N CYS A 963 -37.63 125.05 56.07
CA CYS A 963 -39.00 125.09 56.61
C CYS A 963 -40.12 124.91 55.58
N VAL A 964 -39.73 125.03 54.31
CA VAL A 964 -40.14 124.17 53.20
C VAL A 964 -40.55 122.75 53.71
N GLN A 965 -39.76 122.11 54.60
CA GLN A 965 -40.06 120.79 55.22
C GLN A 965 -41.38 120.69 56.03
N THR A 966 -41.96 121.76 56.57
CA THR A 966 -43.08 121.61 57.53
C THR A 966 -44.43 121.35 56.85
N LEU A 967 -44.54 121.65 55.54
CA LEU A 967 -45.65 121.21 54.70
C LEU A 967 -45.75 119.66 54.60
N GLU A 968 -44.73 118.93 55.06
CA GLU A 968 -44.64 117.46 55.01
C GLU A 968 -45.25 116.78 56.26
N GLU A 969 -45.65 117.53 57.31
CA GLU A 969 -46.06 116.95 58.60
C GLU A 969 -47.57 116.64 58.70
N MET A 970 -48.43 117.53 58.17
CA MET A 970 -49.87 117.22 58.02
C MET A 970 -50.08 115.94 57.20
N GLN A 971 -49.09 115.61 56.35
CA GLN A 971 -49.07 114.45 55.48
C GLN A 971 -49.18 113.09 56.22
N ARG A 972 -49.08 113.08 57.57
CA ARG A 972 -49.05 111.88 58.41
C ARG A 972 -50.39 111.42 59.01
N GLN A 973 -51.49 112.20 58.99
CA GLN A 973 -52.70 111.82 59.77
C GLN A 973 -53.67 110.83 59.10
N LEU A 974 -53.80 110.77 57.77
CA LEU A 974 -54.60 109.70 57.10
C LEU A 974 -53.93 108.30 57.12
N GLN A 975 -52.99 108.06 58.05
CA GLN A 975 -52.23 106.82 58.19
C GLN A 975 -52.75 105.86 59.28
N ARG A 976 -53.91 106.13 59.92
CA ARG A 976 -54.30 105.48 61.21
C ARG A 976 -55.39 104.39 61.21
N GLY A 977 -55.93 104.00 60.07
CA GLY A 977 -56.44 102.62 59.85
C GLY A 977 -57.77 102.16 60.46
N TYR A 978 -58.13 102.51 61.70
CA TYR A 978 -59.40 102.08 62.32
C TYR A 978 -60.49 103.11 62.12
N LEU A 979 -61.18 102.98 61.00
CA LEU A 979 -62.29 103.84 60.62
C LEU A 979 -63.42 102.91 60.19
N THR A 980 -64.61 103.06 60.78
CA THR A 980 -65.82 102.52 60.14
C THR A 980 -65.92 103.08 58.71
N SER A 981 -66.66 102.43 57.82
CA SER A 981 -66.80 102.85 56.42
C SER A 981 -67.27 104.31 56.25
N GLU A 982 -67.85 104.90 57.31
CA GLU A 982 -68.35 106.27 57.36
C GLU A 982 -67.32 107.26 57.95
N GLU A 983 -66.60 106.90 59.03
CA GLU A 983 -65.62 107.77 59.69
C GLU A 983 -64.41 108.13 58.80
N ASN A 984 -64.05 107.27 57.85
CA ASN A 984 -62.92 107.51 56.94
C ASN A 984 -63.12 108.75 56.05
N LYS A 985 -64.38 109.22 55.88
CA LYS A 985 -64.70 110.45 55.16
C LYS A 985 -64.40 111.75 55.93
N ASP A 986 -64.50 111.78 57.27
CA ASP A 986 -64.32 113.03 58.06
C ASP A 986 -62.85 113.51 58.07
N MET A 987 -61.90 112.58 58.13
CA MET A 987 -60.49 112.93 58.34
C MET A 987 -59.86 113.65 57.15
N GLN A 988 -60.38 113.44 55.93
CA GLN A 988 -60.00 114.19 54.73
C GLN A 988 -60.30 115.71 54.87
N THR A 989 -61.31 116.11 55.65
CA THR A 989 -61.73 117.51 55.74
C THR A 989 -60.80 118.39 56.60
N LYS A 990 -60.17 117.81 57.65
CA LYS A 990 -59.27 118.58 58.57
C LYS A 990 -57.96 118.99 57.90
N PHE A 991 -57.53 118.19 56.93
CA PHE A 991 -56.31 118.35 56.16
C PHE A 991 -56.20 119.72 55.45
N GLN A 992 -57.35 120.30 55.06
CA GLN A 992 -57.41 121.59 54.36
C GLN A 992 -57.07 122.83 55.22
N ARG A 993 -56.87 122.71 56.55
CA ARG A 993 -56.73 123.90 57.42
C ARG A 993 -55.34 124.53 57.54
N ALA A 994 -54.22 123.79 57.42
CA ALA A 994 -52.89 124.38 57.66
C ALA A 994 -52.30 125.16 56.48
N LEU A 995 -52.97 125.15 55.32
CA LEU A 995 -52.66 126.00 54.16
C LEU A 995 -52.79 127.53 54.45
N LYS A 996 -52.99 127.93 55.70
CA LYS A 996 -53.26 129.31 56.17
C LYS A 996 -52.07 130.09 56.74
N HIS A 997 -50.89 129.50 56.91
CA HIS A 997 -49.76 130.13 57.67
C HIS A 997 -48.53 130.51 56.82
N ILE A 998 -48.68 130.69 55.51
CA ILE A 998 -47.56 130.68 54.55
C ILE A 998 -46.73 131.99 54.49
N ASP A 999 -47.23 133.10 55.05
CA ASP A 999 -46.67 134.44 54.79
C ASP A 999 -45.30 134.74 55.42
N LYS A 1000 -44.96 134.15 56.58
CA LYS A 1000 -43.73 134.52 57.33
C LYS A 1000 -42.45 134.29 56.51
N PHE A 1001 -42.38 133.17 55.80
CA PHE A 1001 -41.18 132.76 55.05
C PHE A 1001 -40.96 133.61 53.79
N SER A 1002 -41.94 134.43 53.38
CA SER A 1002 -41.77 135.40 52.29
C SER A 1002 -40.80 136.55 52.63
N GLN A 1003 -40.52 136.81 53.92
CA GLN A 1003 -39.67 137.94 54.33
C GLN A 1003 -38.16 137.64 54.24
N ASP A 1004 -37.69 136.47 54.67
CA ASP A 1004 -36.25 136.14 54.70
C ASP A 1004 -35.63 136.09 53.29
N SER A 1005 -36.44 135.74 52.28
CA SER A 1005 -36.07 135.77 50.86
C SER A 1005 -35.62 137.16 50.37
N LYS A 1006 -35.96 138.26 51.06
CA LYS A 1006 -35.60 139.63 50.65
C LYS A 1006 -34.24 140.09 51.15
N TRP A 1007 -33.75 139.58 52.29
CA TRP A 1007 -32.47 140.02 52.86
C TRP A 1007 -31.28 139.51 52.03
N LEU A 1008 -31.33 138.24 51.62
CA LEU A 1008 -30.26 137.59 50.84
C LEU A 1008 -30.00 138.26 49.48
N GLN A 1009 -30.99 138.95 48.91
CA GLN A 1009 -30.86 139.65 47.64
C GLN A 1009 -30.03 140.95 47.75
N SER A 1010 -29.95 141.56 48.94
CA SER A 1010 -29.38 142.91 49.10
C SER A 1010 -27.87 142.92 49.37
N ASN A 1011 -27.30 141.90 50.01
CA ASN A 1011 -25.89 141.89 50.43
C ASN A 1011 -24.92 141.45 49.32
N LEU A 1012 -25.43 140.86 48.23
CA LEU A 1012 -24.64 140.41 47.08
C LEU A 1012 -24.15 141.58 46.21
N GLU A 1013 -24.78 142.76 46.31
CA GLU A 1013 -24.49 143.89 45.43
C GLU A 1013 -23.29 144.74 45.89
N GLU A 1014 -22.88 144.67 47.17
CA GLU A 1014 -21.83 145.52 47.76
C GLU A 1014 -20.42 144.91 47.70
N LEU A 1015 -20.29 143.57 47.78
CA LEU A 1015 -18.98 142.87 47.76
C LEU A 1015 -18.34 142.74 46.36
N MET A 1016 -19.01 143.19 45.30
CA MET A 1016 -18.68 142.93 43.88
C MET A 1016 -18.61 144.22 43.05
N ALA A 1017 -17.92 145.24 43.58
CA ALA A 1017 -17.82 146.58 42.99
C ALA A 1017 -16.79 146.68 41.82
N ASP A 1018 -15.62 146.07 41.96
CA ASP A 1018 -14.48 146.18 41.01
C ASP A 1018 -14.12 144.85 40.30
N SER A 1019 -15.03 143.86 40.34
CA SER A 1019 -14.80 142.51 39.79
C SER A 1019 -15.52 142.27 38.46
N ASP A 1020 -14.87 141.56 37.54
CA ASP A 1020 -15.39 141.27 36.19
C ASP A 1020 -16.74 140.54 36.15
N ASN A 1021 -17.47 140.81 35.06
CA ASN A 1021 -18.94 140.69 34.99
C ASN A 1021 -19.52 139.26 35.12
N THR A 1022 -18.74 138.23 34.81
CA THR A 1022 -19.25 136.84 34.63
C THR A 1022 -19.69 136.17 35.94
N ASN A 1023 -18.95 136.38 37.04
CA ASN A 1023 -19.27 135.76 38.33
C ASN A 1023 -20.58 136.31 38.95
N LYS A 1024 -20.97 137.53 38.57
CA LYS A 1024 -22.15 138.24 39.08
C LYS A 1024 -23.48 137.56 38.69
N THR A 1025 -23.47 136.74 37.65
CA THR A 1025 -24.66 136.04 37.12
C THR A 1025 -24.97 134.73 37.87
N ASN A 1026 -23.96 133.98 38.31
CA ASN A 1026 -24.16 132.61 38.81
C ASN A 1026 -24.85 132.55 40.19
N GLU A 1027 -24.39 133.34 41.17
CA GLU A 1027 -25.02 133.34 42.51
C GLU A 1027 -26.44 133.93 42.50
N ARG A 1028 -26.73 134.83 41.54
CA ARG A 1028 -28.08 135.39 41.34
C ARG A 1028 -29.11 134.30 40.99
N ASN A 1029 -28.72 133.29 40.22
CA ASN A 1029 -29.59 132.18 39.81
C ASN A 1029 -29.91 131.23 40.97
N ARG A 1030 -28.91 130.91 41.80
CA ARG A 1030 -29.01 129.94 42.91
C ARG A 1030 -30.05 130.32 43.96
N LEU A 1031 -30.12 131.62 44.31
CA LEU A 1031 -31.10 132.14 45.26
C LEU A 1031 -32.54 132.11 44.70
N GLY A 1032 -32.71 132.24 43.38
CA GLY A 1032 -34.01 132.11 42.73
C GLY A 1032 -34.61 130.71 42.84
N ASP A 1033 -33.76 129.68 42.72
CA ASP A 1033 -34.19 128.27 42.68
C ASP A 1033 -34.80 127.78 44.01
N MET A 1034 -34.34 128.33 45.14
CA MET A 1034 -34.90 128.01 46.46
C MET A 1034 -36.29 128.63 46.68
N VAL A 1035 -36.55 129.81 46.12
CA VAL A 1035 -37.88 130.43 46.13
C VAL A 1035 -38.88 129.57 45.34
N THR A 1036 -38.43 128.95 44.25
CA THR A 1036 -39.24 127.98 43.47
C THR A 1036 -39.65 126.76 44.32
N ARG A 1037 -38.76 126.23 45.17
CA ARG A 1037 -39.05 125.05 46.00
C ARG A 1037 -40.11 125.28 47.08
N PHE A 1038 -40.16 126.47 47.67
CA PHE A 1038 -41.20 126.84 48.62
C PHE A 1038 -42.60 126.83 47.97
N ASN A 1039 -42.70 127.21 46.70
CA ASN A 1039 -43.94 127.10 45.92
C ASN A 1039 -44.29 125.63 45.57
N ASN A 1040 -43.29 124.74 45.52
CA ASN A 1040 -43.44 123.33 45.13
C ASN A 1040 -43.86 122.37 46.27
N LEU A 1041 -44.18 122.87 47.48
CA LEU A 1041 -44.62 122.02 48.61
C LEU A 1041 -46.09 122.15 48.99
N LEU A 1042 -46.83 123.02 48.31
CA LEU A 1042 -48.30 122.91 48.22
C LEU A 1042 -48.80 121.52 47.73
N PRO A 1043 -48.14 120.79 46.80
CA PRO A 1043 -48.68 119.54 46.25
C PRO A 1043 -48.52 118.29 47.13
N ASN A 1044 -47.47 118.21 47.96
CA ASN A 1044 -47.14 116.97 48.69
C ASN A 1044 -48.23 116.60 49.71
N MET A 1045 -48.91 117.64 50.20
CA MET A 1045 -49.88 117.57 51.26
C MET A 1045 -51.03 116.57 50.96
N GLU A 1046 -51.76 116.67 49.85
CA GLU A 1046 -52.95 115.80 49.66
C GLU A 1046 -52.63 114.32 49.32
N THR A 1047 -51.36 113.89 49.21
CA THR A 1047 -51.03 112.45 49.03
C THR A 1047 -51.53 111.55 50.16
N THR A 1048 -51.78 112.14 51.33
CA THR A 1048 -52.42 111.57 52.52
C THR A 1048 -53.83 111.04 52.17
N SER A 1049 -54.49 111.60 51.16
CA SER A 1049 -55.71 111.06 50.53
C SER A 1049 -55.59 109.59 50.09
N ASN A 1050 -54.42 109.16 49.60
CA ASN A 1050 -54.24 107.82 49.03
C ASN A 1050 -54.11 106.69 50.07
N GLN A 1051 -53.79 106.98 51.33
CA GLN A 1051 -53.64 105.94 52.37
C GLN A 1051 -55.01 105.46 52.93
N SER A 1052 -56.05 106.29 52.78
CA SER A 1052 -57.45 105.91 52.99
C SER A 1052 -57.88 104.70 52.14
N ALA A 1053 -57.31 104.54 50.93
CA ALA A 1053 -57.69 103.52 49.96
C ALA A 1053 -57.19 102.10 50.27
N VAL A 1054 -56.19 101.95 51.14
CA VAL A 1054 -55.58 100.63 51.45
C VAL A 1054 -56.36 99.88 52.53
N VAL A 1055 -56.98 100.61 53.47
CA VAL A 1055 -57.85 100.04 54.53
C VAL A 1055 -59.02 99.25 53.94
N SER A 1056 -59.55 99.70 52.79
CA SER A 1056 -60.63 99.00 52.07
C SER A 1056 -60.25 97.61 51.55
N LYS A 1057 -58.96 97.34 51.28
CA LYS A 1057 -58.50 96.03 50.76
C LYS A 1057 -58.15 95.03 51.86
N ALA A 1058 -57.85 95.51 53.07
CA ALA A 1058 -57.60 94.66 54.23
C ALA A 1058 -58.85 93.91 54.72
N CYS A 1059 -60.06 94.37 54.33
CA CYS A 1059 -61.32 93.72 54.66
C CYS A 1059 -61.52 92.35 53.96
N ASP A 1060 -60.89 92.15 52.79
CA ASP A 1060 -61.08 90.95 51.97
C ASP A 1060 -59.87 90.00 52.00
N PHE A 1061 -58.68 90.44 52.44
CA PHE A 1061 -57.52 89.56 52.70
C PHE A 1061 -57.83 88.45 53.73
N ARG A 1062 -58.82 88.69 54.60
CA ARG A 1062 -59.48 87.68 55.46
C ARG A 1062 -59.85 86.41 54.69
N ASP A 1063 -60.27 86.54 53.43
CA ASP A 1063 -60.78 85.43 52.62
C ASP A 1063 -59.64 84.57 52.04
N GLY A 1064 -58.39 85.07 52.09
CA GLY A 1064 -57.17 84.34 51.76
C GLY A 1064 -56.72 83.32 52.83
N VAL A 1065 -57.26 83.40 54.05
CA VAL A 1065 -56.91 82.51 55.20
C VAL A 1065 -57.29 81.04 54.96
N LYS A 1066 -58.00 80.73 53.86
CA LYS A 1066 -58.08 79.36 53.30
C LYS A 1066 -56.70 78.71 53.13
N SER A 1067 -55.71 79.50 52.70
CA SER A 1067 -54.26 79.34 52.90
C SER A 1067 -53.74 77.88 53.00
N MET A 1068 -52.96 77.47 53.99
CA MET A 1068 -53.54 77.10 55.27
C MET A 1068 -53.43 75.58 55.46
N ILE A 1069 -54.38 74.87 54.84
CA ILE A 1069 -54.69 73.48 55.19
C ILE A 1069 -53.98 72.47 54.26
N ASP A 1070 -53.99 72.72 52.95
CA ASP A 1070 -53.57 71.71 51.98
C ASP A 1070 -52.04 71.47 51.97
N ASP A 1071 -51.24 72.45 52.40
CA ASP A 1071 -49.78 72.32 52.55
C ASP A 1071 -49.35 71.33 53.66
N LEU A 1072 -50.27 70.86 54.52
CA LEU A 1072 -49.99 69.79 55.50
C LEU A 1072 -49.92 68.38 54.87
N LEU A 1073 -50.10 68.26 53.55
CA LEU A 1073 -49.57 67.14 52.73
C LEU A 1073 -48.04 67.01 52.82
N LYS A 1074 -47.40 67.97 53.48
CA LYS A 1074 -46.13 67.90 54.22
C LYS A 1074 -45.63 66.49 54.56
N GLN A 1075 -44.80 66.00 53.64
CA GLN A 1075 -43.42 65.61 53.93
C GLN A 1075 -43.18 64.48 54.96
N ALA A 1076 -42.51 63.44 54.45
CA ALA A 1076 -41.23 63.00 55.00
C ALA A 1076 -41.21 62.63 56.49
N MET A 1077 -41.99 61.61 56.86
CA MET A 1077 -41.70 60.84 58.07
C MET A 1077 -41.10 59.46 57.74
N ASP A 1078 -41.87 58.43 57.38
CA ASP A 1078 -41.47 57.08 57.83
C ASP A 1078 -40.88 56.05 56.83
N GLN A 1079 -40.76 56.33 55.52
CA GLN A 1079 -40.25 55.30 54.57
C GLN A 1079 -38.75 54.98 54.66
N ASP A 1080 -37.96 55.78 55.38
CA ASP A 1080 -36.52 55.55 55.58
C ASP A 1080 -36.20 54.57 56.74
N ASN A 1081 -37.24 54.05 57.42
CA ASN A 1081 -37.06 53.09 58.51
C ASN A 1081 -36.82 51.65 58.02
N GLN A 1082 -35.53 51.30 57.95
CA GLN A 1082 -35.01 49.99 58.37
C GLN A 1082 -35.29 48.76 57.48
N LEU A 1083 -34.74 48.77 56.25
CA LEU A 1083 -34.27 47.53 55.58
C LEU A 1083 -32.93 47.01 56.18
N PHE A 1084 -32.70 47.25 57.48
CA PHE A 1084 -31.46 46.93 58.21
C PHE A 1084 -31.63 45.71 59.14
N ILE A 1085 -32.62 44.85 58.89
CA ILE A 1085 -32.90 43.65 59.70
C ILE A 1085 -33.07 42.44 58.75
N ASP A 1086 -31.98 42.10 58.06
CA ASP A 1086 -31.83 40.79 57.43
C ASP A 1086 -31.55 39.73 58.52
N GLY A 1087 -32.42 38.72 58.62
CA GLY A 1087 -32.07 37.42 59.22
C GLY A 1087 -32.00 37.31 60.74
N LEU A 1088 -33.13 37.43 61.43
CA LEU A 1088 -33.34 36.79 62.73
C LEU A 1088 -34.65 35.97 62.75
N ASP A 1089 -34.49 34.69 63.07
CA ASP A 1089 -35.43 33.70 63.63
C ASP A 1089 -36.70 33.25 62.86
N GLU A 1090 -36.60 32.03 62.34
CA GLU A 1090 -37.55 30.89 62.44
C GLU A 1090 -39.07 31.10 62.19
N ALA A 1091 -39.54 30.69 60.99
CA ALA A 1091 -40.67 29.76 60.77
C ALA A 1091 -40.83 29.37 59.28
#